data_AF-A0A6C2U9K1-F1
#
_entry.id   AF-A0A6C2U9K1-F1
#
_cell.length_a   1.000
_cell.length_b   1.000
_cell.length_c   1.000
_cell.angle_alpha   90.00
_cell.angle_beta   90.00
_cell.angle_gamma   90.00
#
_symmetry.space_group_name_H-M   'P 1'
#
loop_
_entity.id
_entity.type
_entity.pdbx_description
1 polymer ?
#
loop_
_entity_poly.entity_id
_entity_poly.type
_entity_poly.pdbx_seq_one_letter_code
_entity_poly.pdbx_strand_id
1 'polypeptide(L)'
;MKGTGRIMVRSMIAGMALATAVQADVVTQLVNLAEWDEGSTWSSGIAPTNGNDYTSTLWLRVSDASSAFGGDSFTLLTGSQLQLRDSVNTFVVPNLVMDGGAVYAGTGANITFALDGTIDVVSDSAFTCWWGTQGTTGPRNLRILSEISGSGDLSTSASSASTTHFVAIENTDNSGYSGDWTATRGTFIFATGGSVGTGSIAINAGAGLTIGGDWDQSAAGATLSIGDSGASEINLSNSNWKVESMTFGGAGVPPGTYTAAELNTFGDTVFVNGGTIEVVTGPAPPGDVYFVSDKVNWTDPTAWSDGVAATNINNYYVTNNYLFSPVSPATFPGKSLTIRGEGTQFQLKVTGSEVISVDNLTMDGGVLVAGTGNDVESKIDGEINVISDSRFQGYMSSEGVTRDLRVLSKVYNTEPDVEVEMYYSNTESTHTIYIDNAVNEFSGTWVVYCGTNEFANAGAVGTGSIEVLNNGKLRILGDWNQSEAGASLTVNDSANANVDLGGYDWAVSNLVFGGSSVAAGTYTATELNALGANPVFSGSGTLTVGTVVNTLVYMDVLASAQTWTSATIWDNDMAPTSGFDYVVPSTGNLKSPDGNVAFQGDSLTVLAGGKVQVRGKEDLGTVTTIADLRFSGGTGFGTLEFPTLASGTGNVANQMDGHILNSGYTMVSGYYSATATRGLRIYSQIEGDGIFRTTASSSSTETTVVFDVMSPSNTYSGVWQSHRGMLRFESGGAAGPASIEVFAGAGLTIDGDWNESTNNTSLTVADSAGTVVELGSNTWIIANVTVGTNLLAEAEYTVAELNSYLTNPAFTGTTGKIKVGVEGDVPNPPTLEGEMNGGDITFTWTDSRFKLQSRPQLTFGDWVDVPGGVSSPFIVPATNDVEFLRLIEK
;
A
#
# COMPACT_ATOMS: atom_id res chain seq x y z
N MET A 1 -88.26 -2.77 -4.56
CA MET A 1 -87.36 -2.32 -3.47
C MET A 1 -86.81 -3.54 -2.74
N LYS A 2 -85.53 -3.84 -2.90
CA LYS A 2 -84.61 -4.55 -2.00
C LYS A 2 -83.32 -4.78 -2.80
N GLY A 3 -82.38 -3.84 -2.67
CA GLY A 3 -81.10 -3.84 -3.36
C GLY A 3 -80.03 -4.52 -2.52
N THR A 4 -79.28 -5.41 -3.15
CA THR A 4 -78.11 -6.13 -2.65
C THR A 4 -76.90 -5.20 -2.58
N GLY A 5 -76.39 -4.94 -1.38
CA GLY A 5 -75.12 -4.24 -1.14
C GLY A 5 -73.94 -5.20 -1.27
N ARG A 6 -73.09 -4.96 -2.28
CA ARG A 6 -71.82 -5.66 -2.51
C ARG A 6 -70.71 -4.75 -1.98
N ILE A 7 -70.07 -5.13 -0.87
CA ILE A 7 -68.94 -4.40 -0.28
C ILE A 7 -67.69 -4.72 -1.12
N MET A 8 -67.19 -3.73 -1.85
CA MET A 8 -65.85 -3.76 -2.45
C MET A 8 -64.83 -3.40 -1.38
N VAL A 9 -64.02 -4.38 -0.97
CA VAL A 9 -62.76 -4.12 -0.25
C VAL A 9 -61.70 -3.86 -1.33
N ARG A 10 -61.34 -2.59 -1.55
CA ARG A 10 -60.14 -2.23 -2.33
C ARG A 10 -58.92 -2.53 -1.47
N SER A 11 -58.23 -3.62 -1.79
CA SER A 11 -56.87 -3.88 -1.32
C SER A 11 -55.95 -2.83 -1.95
N MET A 12 -55.52 -1.84 -1.16
CA MET A 12 -54.36 -1.01 -1.52
C MET A 12 -53.12 -1.88 -1.33
N ILE A 13 -52.65 -2.49 -2.41
CA ILE A 13 -51.29 -3.03 -2.48
C ILE A 13 -50.39 -1.80 -2.57
N ALA A 14 -49.78 -1.42 -1.43
CA ALA A 14 -48.64 -0.52 -1.43
C ALA A 14 -47.49 -1.28 -2.11
N GLY A 15 -47.23 -0.96 -3.38
CA GLY A 15 -46.01 -1.36 -4.05
C GLY A 15 -44.84 -0.64 -3.40
N MET A 16 -44.24 -1.24 -2.37
CA MET A 16 -42.86 -0.94 -2.00
C MET A 16 -42.00 -1.42 -3.17
N ALA A 17 -41.69 -0.51 -4.10
CA ALA A 17 -40.55 -0.69 -4.96
C ALA A 17 -39.31 -0.71 -4.05
N LEU A 18 -38.74 -1.90 -3.84
CA LEU A 18 -37.36 -2.01 -3.39
C LEU A 18 -36.52 -1.43 -4.52
N ALA A 19 -36.19 -0.15 -4.43
CA ALA A 19 -35.13 0.44 -5.23
C ALA A 19 -33.83 -0.14 -4.67
N THR A 20 -33.30 -1.17 -5.33
CA THR A 20 -31.91 -1.58 -5.16
C THR A 20 -31.06 -0.41 -5.63
N ALA A 21 -30.47 0.32 -4.70
CA ALA A 21 -29.48 1.35 -5.01
C ALA A 21 -28.27 0.63 -5.61
N VAL A 22 -28.19 0.63 -6.94
CA VAL A 22 -26.92 0.50 -7.64
C VAL A 22 -26.06 1.63 -7.08
N GLN A 23 -24.88 1.32 -6.54
CA GLN A 23 -23.89 2.33 -6.17
C GLN A 23 -23.64 3.16 -7.42
N ALA A 24 -24.23 4.34 -7.47
CA ALA A 24 -24.28 5.13 -8.68
C ALA A 24 -22.92 5.78 -8.91
N ASP A 25 -22.63 6.05 -10.19
CA ASP A 25 -21.72 7.12 -10.59
C ASP A 25 -21.85 8.34 -9.65
N VAL A 26 -20.72 9.01 -9.39
CA VAL A 26 -20.65 10.26 -8.63
C VAL A 26 -21.80 11.20 -9.01
N VAL A 27 -22.64 11.55 -8.04
CA VAL A 27 -23.84 12.36 -8.24
C VAL A 27 -23.48 13.84 -8.25
N THR A 28 -23.81 14.54 -9.33
CA THR A 28 -23.39 15.95 -9.54
C THR A 28 -24.51 16.92 -9.19
N GLN A 29 -24.16 18.06 -8.57
CA GLN A 29 -25.09 19.18 -8.39
C GLN A 29 -25.44 19.81 -9.76
N LEU A 30 -26.74 19.95 -10.04
CA LEU A 30 -27.25 20.54 -11.29
C LEU A 30 -27.65 22.01 -11.16
N VAL A 31 -28.04 22.46 -9.96
CA VAL A 31 -28.69 23.77 -9.78
C VAL A 31 -27.89 24.63 -8.82
N ASN A 32 -27.42 25.79 -9.29
CA ASN A 32 -26.68 26.75 -8.47
C ASN A 32 -27.59 27.39 -7.40
N LEU A 33 -27.06 27.57 -6.19
CA LEU A 33 -27.74 28.11 -5.01
C LEU A 33 -28.98 27.33 -4.56
N ALA A 34 -29.08 26.05 -4.92
CA ALA A 34 -30.15 25.16 -4.48
C ALA A 34 -29.88 24.61 -3.06
N GLU A 35 -30.91 24.02 -2.47
CA GLU A 35 -30.84 23.38 -1.15
C GLU A 35 -30.37 21.93 -1.28
N TRP A 36 -29.49 21.50 -0.38
CA TRP A 36 -28.82 20.20 -0.49
C TRP A 36 -29.75 18.99 -0.32
N ASP A 37 -30.94 19.16 0.26
CA ASP A 37 -31.93 18.11 0.52
C ASP A 37 -33.06 18.10 -0.50
N GLU A 38 -33.01 18.98 -1.51
CA GLU A 38 -33.92 18.95 -2.64
C GLU A 38 -33.42 17.96 -3.70
N GLY A 39 -34.23 16.95 -4.04
CA GLY A 39 -33.85 16.00 -5.10
C GLY A 39 -33.60 16.65 -6.47
N SER A 40 -34.24 17.78 -6.76
CA SER A 40 -34.00 18.58 -7.97
C SER A 40 -32.61 19.22 -8.04
N THR A 41 -31.88 19.27 -6.92
CA THR A 41 -30.51 19.79 -6.85
C THR A 41 -29.52 18.83 -7.53
N TRP A 42 -29.84 17.54 -7.61
CA TRP A 42 -28.88 16.48 -7.92
C TRP A 42 -29.21 15.77 -9.24
N SER A 43 -28.17 15.28 -9.92
CA SER A 43 -28.31 14.58 -11.21
C SER A 43 -29.14 13.30 -11.13
N SER A 44 -29.20 12.66 -9.95
CA SER A 44 -30.06 11.50 -9.69
C SER A 44 -31.54 11.84 -9.60
N GLY A 45 -31.89 13.12 -9.40
CA GLY A 45 -33.26 13.56 -9.10
C GLY A 45 -33.74 13.22 -7.68
N ILE A 46 -32.86 12.69 -6.82
CA ILE A 46 -33.13 12.26 -5.46
C ILE A 46 -32.23 13.06 -4.50
N ALA A 47 -32.76 13.41 -3.33
CA ALA A 47 -31.97 14.06 -2.28
C ALA A 47 -30.80 13.16 -1.84
N PRO A 48 -29.77 13.69 -1.18
CA PRO A 48 -28.61 12.90 -0.78
C PRO A 48 -28.99 11.73 0.11
N THR A 49 -28.49 10.54 -0.23
CA THR A 49 -28.74 9.29 0.50
C THR A 49 -27.49 8.44 0.57
N ASN A 50 -27.30 7.73 1.69
CA ASN A 50 -26.15 6.86 1.92
C ASN A 50 -25.97 5.87 0.75
N GLY A 51 -24.74 5.49 0.47
CA GLY A 51 -24.35 4.66 -0.67
C GLY A 51 -24.02 5.44 -1.94
N ASN A 52 -23.98 6.78 -1.89
CA ASN A 52 -23.57 7.61 -3.02
C ASN A 52 -22.63 8.73 -2.59
N ASP A 53 -21.70 9.05 -3.48
CA ASP A 53 -20.81 10.20 -3.39
C ASP A 53 -21.36 11.34 -4.23
N TYR A 54 -21.17 12.56 -3.73
CA TYR A 54 -21.73 13.76 -4.34
C TYR A 54 -20.62 14.75 -4.67
N THR A 55 -20.73 15.46 -5.79
CA THR A 55 -19.77 16.50 -6.16
C THR A 55 -20.47 17.78 -6.61
N SER A 56 -19.79 18.91 -6.41
CA SER A 56 -20.27 20.22 -6.84
C SER A 56 -19.17 21.10 -7.42
N THR A 57 -19.49 21.75 -8.54
CA THR A 57 -18.77 22.91 -9.11
C THR A 57 -19.53 24.22 -8.89
N LEU A 58 -20.64 24.18 -8.14
CA LEU A 58 -21.61 25.25 -7.97
C LEU A 58 -21.73 25.67 -6.50
N TRP A 59 -22.58 26.65 -6.22
CA TRP A 59 -22.84 27.07 -4.86
C TRP A 59 -24.00 26.26 -4.30
N LEU A 60 -23.81 25.60 -3.18
CA LEU A 60 -24.82 24.79 -2.49
C LEU A 60 -25.26 25.49 -1.21
N ARG A 61 -26.53 25.34 -0.83
CA ARG A 61 -27.04 25.82 0.45
C ARG A 61 -27.48 24.65 1.31
N VAL A 62 -27.19 24.75 2.59
CA VAL A 62 -27.87 23.93 3.59
C VAL A 62 -29.29 24.47 3.77
N SER A 63 -30.27 23.57 3.85
CA SER A 63 -31.68 23.92 4.06
C SER A 63 -31.99 24.19 5.53
N ASP A 64 -33.11 24.85 5.79
CA ASP A 64 -33.61 25.09 7.15
C ASP A 64 -34.24 23.82 7.80
N ALA A 65 -34.29 22.70 7.07
CA ALA A 65 -35.02 21.49 7.46
C ALA A 65 -34.12 20.32 7.86
N SER A 66 -32.84 20.33 7.47
CA SER A 66 -31.90 19.24 7.73
C SER A 66 -30.54 19.74 8.19
N SER A 67 -30.06 19.21 9.31
CA SER A 67 -28.73 19.46 9.85
C SER A 67 -27.68 18.44 9.41
N ALA A 68 -28.02 17.46 8.57
CA ALA A 68 -27.09 16.41 8.14
C ALA A 68 -27.18 16.17 6.64
N PHE A 69 -26.02 16.07 5.99
CA PHE A 69 -25.91 15.63 4.61
C PHE A 69 -26.11 14.12 4.54
N GLY A 70 -26.99 13.67 3.67
CA GLY A 70 -27.36 12.27 3.58
C GLY A 70 -26.45 11.40 2.72
N GLY A 71 -25.46 11.96 2.01
CA GLY A 71 -24.51 11.19 1.19
C GLY A 71 -23.33 10.63 2.00
N ASP A 72 -22.59 9.69 1.42
CA ASP A 72 -21.39 9.11 2.05
C ASP A 72 -20.24 10.12 2.03
N SER A 73 -20.05 10.80 0.89
CA SER A 73 -19.14 11.94 0.77
C SER A 73 -19.73 13.10 -0.02
N PHE A 74 -19.16 14.28 0.18
CA PHE A 74 -19.43 15.47 -0.62
C PHE A 74 -18.14 16.19 -1.02
N THR A 75 -17.85 16.26 -2.31
CA THR A 75 -16.66 16.95 -2.86
C THR A 75 -17.02 18.36 -3.34
N LEU A 76 -16.32 19.36 -2.80
CA LEU A 76 -16.36 20.74 -3.25
C LEU A 76 -15.18 21.01 -4.21
N LEU A 77 -15.47 21.06 -5.50
CA LEU A 77 -14.46 21.33 -6.53
C LEU A 77 -14.12 22.83 -6.60
N THR A 78 -13.03 23.15 -7.32
CA THR A 78 -12.53 24.52 -7.49
C THR A 78 -13.64 25.50 -7.91
N GLY A 79 -13.81 26.57 -7.11
CA GLY A 79 -14.80 27.63 -7.37
C GLY A 79 -16.23 27.35 -6.86
N SER A 80 -16.48 26.15 -6.32
CA SER A 80 -17.72 25.79 -5.64
C SER A 80 -17.76 26.35 -4.20
N GLN A 81 -18.94 26.33 -3.58
CA GLN A 81 -19.03 26.62 -2.14
C GLN A 81 -20.19 25.91 -1.45
N LEU A 82 -20.03 25.57 -0.18
CA LEU A 82 -21.09 25.12 0.72
C LEU A 82 -21.50 26.27 1.66
N GLN A 83 -22.70 26.81 1.49
CA GLN A 83 -23.25 27.86 2.34
C GLN A 83 -24.06 27.27 3.50
N LEU A 84 -23.54 27.44 4.71
CA LEU A 84 -24.23 27.07 5.94
C LEU A 84 -25.30 28.13 6.25
N ARG A 85 -26.58 27.79 6.09
CA ARG A 85 -27.74 28.64 6.40
C ARG A 85 -28.63 27.85 7.35
N ASP A 86 -29.21 28.51 8.36
CA ASP A 86 -30.40 28.11 9.16
C ASP A 86 -30.35 28.64 10.62
N SER A 87 -31.43 28.39 11.36
CA SER A 87 -31.69 28.36 12.80
C SER A 87 -31.03 27.20 13.59
N VAL A 88 -30.65 26.09 12.97
CA VAL A 88 -29.82 25.05 13.63
C VAL A 88 -28.35 25.47 13.65
N ASN A 89 -27.66 25.19 14.75
CA ASN A 89 -26.30 25.68 15.00
C ASN A 89 -25.19 24.75 14.48
N THR A 90 -25.49 23.50 14.14
CA THR A 90 -24.50 22.48 13.76
C THR A 90 -24.96 21.71 12.54
N PHE A 91 -24.09 21.57 11.55
CA PHE A 91 -24.29 20.82 10.31
C PHE A 91 -23.30 19.66 10.27
N VAL A 92 -23.76 18.48 9.85
CA VAL A 92 -22.93 17.28 9.76
C VAL A 92 -22.75 16.91 8.29
N VAL A 93 -21.50 16.82 7.84
CA VAL A 93 -21.14 16.21 6.56
C VAL A 93 -20.19 15.06 6.88
N PRO A 94 -20.61 13.79 6.74
CA PRO A 94 -19.80 12.65 7.19
C PRO A 94 -18.37 12.67 6.66
N ASN A 95 -18.22 12.93 5.36
CA ASN A 95 -16.94 13.11 4.67
C ASN A 95 -17.02 14.28 3.68
N LEU A 96 -16.48 15.44 4.04
CA LEU A 96 -16.37 16.60 3.16
C LEU A 96 -14.99 16.64 2.51
N VAL A 97 -14.93 16.45 1.19
CA VAL A 97 -13.67 16.59 0.43
C VAL A 97 -13.59 18.01 -0.13
N MET A 98 -12.58 18.78 0.28
CA MET A 98 -12.31 20.13 -0.21
C MET A 98 -11.22 20.08 -1.29
N ASP A 99 -11.64 20.13 -2.55
CA ASP A 99 -10.77 20.11 -3.73
C ASP A 99 -10.86 21.47 -4.47
N GLY A 100 -10.44 22.52 -3.76
CA GLY A 100 -10.40 23.89 -4.27
C GLY A 100 -11.65 24.72 -3.97
N GLY A 101 -12.61 24.13 -3.26
CA GLY A 101 -13.87 24.76 -2.88
C GLY A 101 -13.82 25.53 -1.55
N ALA A 102 -14.94 26.13 -1.17
CA ALA A 102 -15.04 26.91 0.06
C ALA A 102 -16.25 26.54 0.93
N VAL A 103 -16.10 26.57 2.25
CA VAL A 103 -17.22 26.54 3.20
C VAL A 103 -17.50 27.95 3.68
N TYR A 104 -18.77 28.33 3.68
CA TYR A 104 -19.20 29.71 3.85
C TYR A 104 -20.24 29.83 4.97
N ALA A 105 -20.00 30.74 5.93
CA ALA A 105 -21.00 31.15 6.92
C ALA A 105 -22.11 31.97 6.25
N GLY A 106 -23.16 31.29 5.82
CA GLY A 106 -24.25 31.85 5.05
C GLY A 106 -25.16 32.80 5.82
N THR A 107 -26.19 33.29 5.14
CA THR A 107 -27.17 34.24 5.70
C THR A 107 -28.22 33.52 6.56
N GLY A 108 -28.62 34.09 7.69
CA GLY A 108 -29.63 33.54 8.61
C GLY A 108 -29.73 34.36 9.91
N ALA A 109 -30.58 33.99 10.86
CA ALA A 109 -30.64 34.67 12.17
C ALA A 109 -29.44 34.33 13.07
N ASN A 110 -28.84 33.16 12.86
CA ASN A 110 -27.65 32.72 13.58
C ASN A 110 -26.41 33.50 13.15
N ILE A 111 -25.55 33.72 14.15
CA ILE A 111 -24.27 34.42 14.04
C ILE A 111 -23.07 33.47 14.17
N THR A 112 -23.32 32.18 14.41
CA THR A 112 -22.27 31.16 14.53
C THR A 112 -22.83 29.85 14.02
N PHE A 113 -22.10 29.25 13.08
CA PHE A 113 -22.45 27.98 12.46
C PHE A 113 -21.35 26.98 12.79
N ALA A 114 -21.70 25.74 13.11
CA ALA A 114 -20.77 24.66 13.33
C ALA A 114 -20.85 23.65 12.19
N LEU A 115 -19.71 23.14 11.74
CA LEU A 115 -19.59 22.03 10.80
C LEU A 115 -18.93 20.86 11.53
N ASP A 116 -19.50 19.67 11.42
CA ASP A 116 -19.10 18.43 12.09
C ASP A 116 -19.00 17.27 11.07
N GLY A 117 -18.30 16.20 11.43
CA GLY A 117 -17.94 15.08 10.57
C GLY A 117 -16.43 15.01 10.29
N THR A 118 -16.03 14.75 9.05
CA THR A 118 -14.61 14.76 8.62
C THR A 118 -14.42 15.68 7.42
N ILE A 119 -13.24 16.30 7.31
CA ILE A 119 -12.83 17.15 6.20
C ILE A 119 -11.49 16.65 5.67
N ASP A 120 -11.43 16.35 4.37
CA ASP A 120 -10.19 16.02 3.65
C ASP A 120 -9.85 17.15 2.67
N VAL A 121 -8.69 17.78 2.83
CA VAL A 121 -8.26 18.93 2.03
C VAL A 121 -7.26 18.48 0.98
N VAL A 122 -7.78 18.18 -0.22
CA VAL A 122 -7.00 17.66 -1.35
C VAL A 122 -6.28 18.80 -2.08
N SER A 123 -6.89 19.99 -2.16
CA SER A 123 -6.28 21.17 -2.77
C SER A 123 -6.72 22.47 -2.08
N ASP A 124 -6.01 23.56 -2.35
CA ASP A 124 -6.13 24.85 -1.65
C ASP A 124 -7.57 25.35 -1.55
N SER A 125 -8.07 25.45 -0.33
CA SER A 125 -9.47 25.65 -0.02
C SER A 125 -9.68 26.77 1.00
N ALA A 126 -10.94 27.10 1.29
CA ALA A 126 -11.24 28.25 2.14
C ALA A 126 -12.42 28.08 3.12
N PHE A 127 -12.26 28.65 4.31
CA PHE A 127 -13.34 28.98 5.23
C PHE A 127 -13.65 30.48 5.18
N THR A 128 -14.89 30.83 4.84
CA THR A 128 -15.29 32.23 4.68
C THR A 128 -16.41 32.65 5.63
N CYS A 129 -16.15 33.71 6.39
CA CYS A 129 -17.08 34.40 7.27
C CYS A 129 -17.66 35.65 6.60
N TRP A 130 -18.91 36.00 6.94
CA TRP A 130 -19.63 37.11 6.28
C TRP A 130 -20.31 38.09 7.25
N TRP A 131 -20.28 39.35 6.89
CA TRP A 131 -21.02 40.44 7.52
C TRP A 131 -22.29 40.78 6.73
N GLY A 132 -23.46 40.66 7.36
CA GLY A 132 -24.72 41.07 6.75
C GLY A 132 -24.76 42.58 6.45
N THR A 133 -25.43 42.98 5.37
CA THR A 133 -25.56 44.41 4.99
C THR A 133 -26.13 45.22 6.17
N GLN A 134 -25.44 46.33 6.49
CA GLN A 134 -25.61 47.18 7.67
C GLN A 134 -27.02 47.23 8.29
N GLY A 135 -27.16 46.78 9.55
CA GLY A 135 -28.27 47.24 10.40
C GLY A 135 -28.75 46.30 11.51
N THR A 136 -28.68 44.97 11.39
CA THR A 136 -29.40 44.08 12.34
C THR A 136 -28.80 42.70 12.62
N THR A 137 -27.81 42.21 11.86
CA THR A 137 -27.21 40.88 12.11
C THR A 137 -25.71 41.04 12.20
N GLY A 138 -25.12 40.70 13.35
CA GLY A 138 -23.71 40.90 13.65
C GLY A 138 -22.76 40.01 12.82
N PRO A 139 -21.52 39.78 13.29
CA PRO A 139 -20.57 38.90 12.61
C PRO A 139 -21.13 37.48 12.46
N ARG A 140 -20.78 36.79 11.37
CA ARG A 140 -21.12 35.38 11.18
C ARG A 140 -19.86 34.53 11.25
N ASN A 141 -19.80 33.66 12.25
CA ASN A 141 -18.64 32.89 12.61
C ASN A 141 -18.79 31.43 12.20
N LEU A 142 -17.66 30.75 12.02
CA LEU A 142 -17.59 29.31 11.77
C LEU A 142 -16.93 28.61 12.95
N ARG A 143 -17.47 27.46 13.34
CA ARG A 143 -16.85 26.49 14.24
C ARG A 143 -16.69 25.19 13.46
N ILE A 144 -15.49 24.66 13.38
CA ILE A 144 -15.19 23.41 12.71
C ILE A 144 -14.93 22.40 13.82
N LEU A 145 -15.92 21.55 14.04
CA LEU A 145 -15.89 20.41 14.96
C LEU A 145 -15.32 19.17 14.26
N SER A 146 -15.32 19.18 12.92
CA SER A 146 -14.81 18.09 12.10
C SER A 146 -13.31 17.86 12.31
N GLU A 147 -12.90 16.59 12.23
CA GLU A 147 -11.50 16.21 12.04
C GLU A 147 -11.06 16.68 10.64
N ILE A 148 -9.86 17.25 10.55
CA ILE A 148 -9.29 17.78 9.31
C ILE A 148 -8.03 16.97 8.96
N SER A 149 -7.93 16.56 7.70
CA SER A 149 -6.80 15.83 7.12
C SER A 149 -6.46 16.38 5.73
N GLY A 150 -5.38 15.89 5.13
CA GLY A 150 -4.94 16.29 3.78
C GLY A 150 -3.82 17.31 3.77
N SER A 151 -3.41 17.73 2.58
CA SER A 151 -2.20 18.54 2.36
C SER A 151 -2.43 19.87 1.64
N GLY A 152 -3.63 20.14 1.14
CA GLY A 152 -3.94 21.44 0.51
C GLY A 152 -4.02 22.56 1.54
N ASP A 153 -3.71 23.79 1.13
CA ASP A 153 -3.71 24.93 2.05
C ASP A 153 -5.13 25.35 2.44
N LEU A 154 -5.34 25.74 3.70
CA LEU A 154 -6.60 26.26 4.19
C LEU A 154 -6.49 27.75 4.51
N SER A 155 -7.19 28.54 3.70
CA SER A 155 -7.33 29.97 3.94
C SER A 155 -8.59 30.30 4.75
N THR A 156 -8.50 31.27 5.66
CA THR A 156 -9.66 31.87 6.30
C THR A 156 -9.82 33.30 5.85
N SER A 157 -11.06 33.71 5.59
CA SER A 157 -11.36 35.08 5.25
C SER A 157 -12.65 35.55 5.90
N ALA A 158 -12.72 36.83 6.19
CA ALA A 158 -13.92 37.48 6.69
C ALA A 158 -14.21 38.72 5.86
N SER A 159 -15.49 39.00 5.58
CA SER A 159 -15.85 40.15 4.74
C SER A 159 -15.56 41.51 5.39
N SER A 160 -15.23 41.55 6.69
CA SER A 160 -14.68 42.71 7.38
C SER A 160 -13.50 42.31 8.28
N ALA A 161 -12.56 43.22 8.47
CA ALA A 161 -11.41 43.06 9.37
C ALA A 161 -11.77 43.26 10.87
N SER A 162 -13.05 43.15 11.23
CA SER A 162 -13.46 43.22 12.64
C SER A 162 -12.99 41.96 13.37
N THR A 163 -12.36 42.12 14.54
CA THR A 163 -11.92 41.00 15.41
C THR A 163 -13.06 40.13 15.91
N THR A 164 -14.30 40.59 15.76
CA THR A 164 -15.50 39.84 16.15
C THR A 164 -15.85 38.71 15.18
N HIS A 165 -15.24 38.66 14.00
CA HIS A 165 -15.34 37.50 13.11
C HIS A 165 -14.34 36.43 13.55
N PHE A 166 -14.79 35.18 13.58
CA PHE A 166 -13.86 34.07 13.75
C PHE A 166 -14.23 32.84 12.95
N VAL A 167 -13.17 32.11 12.58
CA VAL A 167 -13.22 30.68 12.29
C VAL A 167 -12.55 30.00 13.48
N ALA A 168 -13.21 29.03 14.09
CA ALA A 168 -12.68 28.27 15.22
C ALA A 168 -12.53 26.80 14.84
N ILE A 169 -11.32 26.26 14.87
CA ILE A 169 -11.06 24.82 14.75
C ILE A 169 -11.08 24.24 16.15
N GLU A 170 -12.12 23.46 16.46
CA GLU A 170 -12.37 22.93 17.80
C GLU A 170 -12.08 21.45 17.95
N ASN A 171 -11.94 20.72 16.83
CA ASN A 171 -11.40 19.38 16.88
C ASN A 171 -9.96 19.42 17.41
N THR A 172 -9.62 18.53 18.34
CA THR A 172 -8.33 18.50 19.02
C THR A 172 -7.30 17.60 18.36
N ASP A 173 -7.72 16.79 17.38
CA ASP A 173 -6.88 15.84 16.66
C ASP A 173 -7.00 16.08 15.16
N ASN A 174 -6.14 16.94 14.63
CA ASN A 174 -5.96 17.12 13.19
C ASN A 174 -4.56 16.64 12.77
N SER A 175 -4.08 15.56 13.39
CA SER A 175 -2.72 15.03 13.16
C SER A 175 -2.48 14.58 11.71
N GLY A 176 -3.54 14.28 10.96
CA GLY A 176 -3.50 13.97 9.52
C GLY A 176 -3.48 15.17 8.58
N TYR A 177 -3.52 16.42 9.07
CA TYR A 177 -3.46 17.62 8.24
C TYR A 177 -2.05 18.22 8.19
N SER A 178 -1.51 18.38 6.99
CA SER A 178 -0.16 18.89 6.73
C SER A 178 -0.10 20.16 5.87
N GLY A 179 -1.23 20.65 5.35
CA GLY A 179 -1.28 21.88 4.56
C GLY A 179 -1.09 23.14 5.40
N ASP A 180 -0.83 24.29 4.79
CA ASP A 180 -0.62 25.54 5.53
C ASP A 180 -1.95 26.24 5.89
N TRP A 181 -1.95 26.96 7.01
CA TRP A 181 -3.08 27.76 7.47
C TRP A 181 -2.86 29.23 7.16
N THR A 182 -3.70 29.83 6.32
CA THR A 182 -3.59 31.26 5.99
C THR A 182 -4.77 32.07 6.51
N ALA A 183 -4.58 32.87 7.55
CA ALA A 183 -5.59 33.81 8.03
C ALA A 183 -5.50 35.15 7.28
N THR A 184 -6.49 35.45 6.45
CA THR A 184 -6.50 36.70 5.65
C THR A 184 -7.18 37.86 6.37
N ARG A 185 -8.31 37.60 7.05
CA ARG A 185 -9.10 38.60 7.81
C ARG A 185 -9.91 37.94 8.93
N GLY A 186 -10.17 38.67 10.00
CA GLY A 186 -10.87 38.14 11.17
C GLY A 186 -9.92 37.38 12.09
N THR A 187 -10.44 36.73 13.14
CA THR A 187 -9.64 35.98 14.12
C THR A 187 -9.69 34.49 13.81
N PHE A 188 -8.53 33.86 13.65
CA PHE A 188 -8.44 32.41 13.58
C PHE A 188 -8.23 31.83 14.97
N ILE A 189 -9.07 30.88 15.39
CA ILE A 189 -9.04 30.29 16.73
C ILE A 189 -8.79 28.78 16.60
N PHE A 190 -7.82 28.25 17.32
CA PHE A 190 -7.59 26.82 17.50
C PHE A 190 -7.86 26.47 18.97
N ALA A 191 -8.66 25.44 19.23
CA ALA A 191 -9.01 25.07 20.60
C ALA A 191 -7.83 24.49 21.39
N THR A 192 -6.97 23.72 20.72
CA THR A 192 -5.74 23.13 21.27
C THR A 192 -4.59 23.25 20.26
N GLY A 193 -3.33 23.03 20.67
CA GLY A 193 -2.22 22.91 19.71
C GLY A 193 -2.36 21.73 18.75
N GLY A 194 -3.03 20.64 19.16
CA GLY A 194 -3.35 19.50 18.28
C GLY A 194 -4.35 19.84 17.17
N SER A 195 -5.13 20.91 17.34
CA SER A 195 -6.07 21.41 16.33
C SER A 195 -5.39 22.01 15.09
N VAL A 196 -4.09 22.30 15.15
CA VAL A 196 -3.33 22.89 14.04
C VAL A 196 -2.86 21.81 13.03
N GLY A 197 -2.68 20.56 13.45
CA GLY A 197 -1.96 19.59 12.62
C GLY A 197 -0.47 19.96 12.47
N THR A 198 0.20 19.47 11.43
CA THR A 198 1.65 19.65 11.22
C THR A 198 2.02 20.84 10.32
N GLY A 199 1.04 21.54 9.76
CA GLY A 199 1.24 22.64 8.82
C GLY A 199 1.72 23.96 9.44
N SER A 200 2.17 24.89 8.59
CA SER A 200 2.55 26.25 9.01
C SER A 200 1.34 27.16 9.22
N ILE A 201 1.54 28.30 9.89
CA ILE A 201 0.52 29.34 10.04
C ILE A 201 1.03 30.67 9.46
N ALA A 202 0.28 31.24 8.52
CA ALA A 202 0.45 32.58 7.99
C ALA A 202 -0.71 33.50 8.39
N ILE A 203 -0.42 34.59 9.11
CA ILE A 203 -1.38 35.59 9.54
C ILE A 203 -1.15 36.88 8.74
N ASN A 204 -2.06 37.18 7.82
CA ASN A 204 -2.00 38.41 7.04
C ASN A 204 -2.37 39.64 7.87
N ALA A 205 -1.95 40.79 7.34
CA ALA A 205 -2.32 42.13 7.76
C ALA A 205 -3.80 42.29 8.17
N GLY A 206 -4.06 42.46 9.48
CA GLY A 206 -5.40 42.71 10.03
C GLY A 206 -6.21 41.44 10.34
N ALA A 207 -5.60 40.26 10.31
CA ALA A 207 -6.14 39.05 10.89
C ALA A 207 -5.62 38.84 12.33
N GLY A 208 -6.36 38.10 13.16
CA GLY A 208 -5.94 37.70 14.50
C GLY A 208 -5.69 36.20 14.59
N LEU A 209 -4.98 35.76 15.62
CA LEU A 209 -4.72 34.35 15.91
C LEU A 209 -4.90 34.07 17.41
N THR A 210 -5.55 32.97 17.75
CA THR A 210 -5.62 32.42 19.10
C THR A 210 -5.40 30.92 19.03
N ILE A 211 -4.46 30.38 19.81
CA ILE A 211 -4.31 28.93 19.99
C ILE A 211 -4.48 28.64 21.47
N GLY A 212 -5.44 27.79 21.82
CA GLY A 212 -5.59 27.25 23.16
C GLY A 212 -4.55 26.17 23.42
N GLY A 213 -4.02 26.09 24.64
CA GLY A 213 -3.01 25.08 25.00
C GLY A 213 -1.66 25.25 24.30
N ASP A 214 -0.71 24.40 24.65
CA ASP A 214 0.65 24.41 24.10
C ASP A 214 0.64 23.91 22.64
N TRP A 215 1.50 24.48 21.81
CA TRP A 215 1.66 24.13 20.40
C TRP A 215 3.14 23.86 20.13
N ASP A 216 3.53 22.60 19.98
CA ASP A 216 4.92 22.21 19.67
C ASP A 216 4.98 21.58 18.29
N GLN A 217 5.53 22.33 17.32
CA GLN A 217 5.77 21.85 15.96
C GLN A 217 7.25 21.90 15.58
N SER A 218 8.14 21.85 16.57
CA SER A 218 9.58 21.86 16.32
C SER A 218 10.10 20.66 15.53
N ALA A 219 9.37 19.54 15.55
CA ALA A 219 9.73 18.33 14.80
C ALA A 219 9.18 18.30 13.37
N ALA A 220 8.15 19.10 13.07
CA ALA A 220 7.45 19.08 11.78
C ALA A 220 7.89 20.17 10.80
N GLY A 221 8.75 21.08 11.25
CA GLY A 221 9.23 22.21 10.46
C GLY A 221 8.20 23.33 10.23
N ALA A 222 7.19 23.42 11.11
CA ALA A 222 6.16 24.42 10.96
C ALA A 222 6.71 25.84 11.16
N THR A 223 6.23 26.76 10.31
CA THR A 223 6.60 28.17 10.34
C THR A 223 5.44 29.03 10.85
N LEU A 224 5.75 30.15 11.53
CA LEU A 224 4.78 31.17 11.91
C LEU A 224 5.11 32.50 11.22
N SER A 225 4.33 32.87 10.21
CA SER A 225 4.49 34.10 9.45
C SER A 225 3.43 35.13 9.81
N ILE A 226 3.82 36.36 10.12
CA ILE A 226 2.90 37.45 10.53
C ILE A 226 3.16 38.69 9.68
N GLY A 227 2.12 39.21 9.02
CA GLY A 227 2.19 40.39 8.16
C GLY A 227 2.36 41.73 8.91
N ASP A 228 3.01 42.71 8.27
CA ASP A 228 3.49 43.98 8.89
C ASP A 228 2.48 45.14 8.96
N SER A 229 1.21 44.96 8.59
CA SER A 229 0.30 46.13 8.48
C SER A 229 -1.10 45.90 9.03
N GLY A 230 -1.46 46.67 10.05
CA GLY A 230 -2.79 46.62 10.69
C GLY A 230 -2.79 45.80 11.97
N ALA A 231 -3.46 46.33 12.99
CA ALA A 231 -3.54 45.75 14.33
C ALA A 231 -4.06 44.30 14.28
N SER A 232 -3.12 43.36 14.28
CA SER A 232 -3.35 41.93 14.34
C SER A 232 -3.18 41.55 15.80
N GLU A 233 -4.20 40.97 16.43
CA GLU A 233 -4.14 40.51 17.81
C GLU A 233 -3.75 39.02 17.82
N ILE A 234 -2.62 38.71 18.43
CA ILE A 234 -2.15 37.33 18.61
C ILE A 234 -2.23 36.99 20.09
N ASN A 235 -3.13 36.07 20.43
CA ASN A 235 -3.42 35.69 21.80
C ASN A 235 -2.77 34.35 22.14
N LEU A 236 -1.75 34.39 23.00
CA LEU A 236 -1.01 33.20 23.45
C LEU A 236 -1.75 32.38 24.51
N SER A 237 -2.86 32.88 25.07
CA SER A 237 -3.71 32.16 26.03
C SER A 237 -3.00 31.55 27.27
N ASN A 238 -1.84 32.08 27.68
CA ASN A 238 -0.96 31.51 28.72
C ASN A 238 -0.30 30.17 28.33
N SER A 239 -0.18 29.89 27.05
CA SER A 239 0.45 28.70 26.50
C SER A 239 1.90 28.95 26.06
N ASN A 240 2.66 27.87 25.87
CA ASN A 240 3.96 27.90 25.24
C ASN A 240 3.87 27.34 23.82
N TRP A 241 4.32 28.12 22.85
CA TRP A 241 4.40 27.70 21.46
C TRP A 241 5.86 27.46 21.09
N LYS A 242 6.11 26.47 20.27
CA LYS A 242 7.44 26.13 19.79
C LYS A 242 7.39 25.90 18.29
N VAL A 243 8.10 26.75 17.55
CA VAL A 243 8.09 26.80 16.08
C VAL A 243 9.52 26.74 15.54
N GLU A 244 9.70 26.22 14.33
CA GLU A 244 11.03 26.15 13.70
C GLU A 244 11.48 27.53 13.19
N SER A 245 10.56 28.30 12.62
CA SER A 245 10.88 29.65 12.20
C SER A 245 9.70 30.58 12.38
N MET A 246 10.02 31.86 12.58
CA MET A 246 9.04 32.90 12.76
C MET A 246 9.45 34.13 11.96
N THR A 247 8.51 34.76 11.26
CA THR A 247 8.76 36.01 10.52
C THR A 247 7.72 37.07 10.86
N PHE A 248 8.17 38.34 10.90
CA PHE A 248 7.33 39.53 11.03
C PHE A 248 7.59 40.47 9.87
N GLY A 249 6.56 40.75 9.07
CA GLY A 249 6.71 41.60 7.90
C GLY A 249 7.75 41.11 6.90
N GLY A 250 7.98 39.80 6.87
CA GLY A 250 9.05 39.16 6.09
C GLY A 250 10.45 39.21 6.72
N ALA A 251 10.64 39.85 7.88
CA ALA A 251 11.88 39.78 8.65
C ALA A 251 11.87 38.57 9.59
N GLY A 252 12.93 37.76 9.57
CA GLY A 252 13.07 36.60 10.46
C GLY A 252 13.32 37.00 11.91
N VAL A 253 12.65 36.32 12.84
CA VAL A 253 12.93 36.38 14.28
C VAL A 253 14.09 35.43 14.58
N PRO A 254 15.15 35.88 15.26
CA PRO A 254 16.24 34.99 15.65
C PRO A 254 15.73 33.83 16.54
N PRO A 255 16.46 32.71 16.60
CA PRO A 255 16.15 31.64 17.56
C PRO A 255 16.24 32.13 19.01
N GLY A 256 15.28 31.73 19.84
CA GLY A 256 15.16 32.11 21.24
C GLY A 256 13.75 31.93 21.80
N THR A 257 13.59 32.08 23.11
CA THR A 257 12.28 32.11 23.77
C THR A 257 11.87 33.56 24.01
N TYR A 258 10.69 33.93 23.52
CA TYR A 258 10.16 35.29 23.56
C TYR A 258 8.84 35.35 24.31
N THR A 259 8.71 36.34 25.19
CA THR A 259 7.43 36.74 25.79
C THR A 259 6.62 37.61 24.81
N ALA A 260 5.31 37.74 25.04
CA ALA A 260 4.46 38.67 24.28
C ALA A 260 5.03 40.10 24.23
N ALA A 261 5.61 40.59 25.34
CA ALA A 261 6.19 41.92 25.41
C ALA A 261 7.44 42.08 24.54
N GLU A 262 8.27 41.03 24.41
CA GLU A 262 9.45 41.03 23.54
C GLU A 262 9.05 40.93 22.07
N LEU A 263 8.07 40.09 21.73
CA LEU A 263 7.56 39.97 20.36
C LEU A 263 6.94 41.28 19.84
N ASN A 264 6.24 42.03 20.70
CA ASN A 264 5.70 43.36 20.38
C ASN A 264 6.78 44.42 20.06
N THR A 265 8.07 44.11 20.21
CA THR A 265 9.15 45.03 19.79
C THR A 265 9.58 44.84 18.33
N PHE A 266 9.17 43.74 17.67
CA PHE A 266 9.54 43.42 16.30
C PHE A 266 8.62 44.07 15.24
N GLY A 267 7.42 44.54 15.60
CA GLY A 267 6.47 45.15 14.65
C GLY A 267 5.22 45.76 15.32
N ASP A 268 4.25 46.18 14.52
CA ASP A 268 2.98 46.80 14.97
C ASP A 268 1.91 45.79 15.44
N THR A 269 2.23 44.49 15.44
CA THR A 269 1.38 43.40 15.94
C THR A 269 1.20 43.50 17.47
N VAL A 270 0.04 43.11 17.98
CA VAL A 270 -0.25 43.10 19.42
C VAL A 270 -0.37 41.67 19.92
N PHE A 271 0.70 41.14 20.51
CA PHE A 271 0.67 39.94 21.33
C PHE A 271 0.06 40.25 22.69
N VAL A 272 -0.95 39.47 23.07
CA VAL A 272 -1.70 39.63 24.32
C VAL A 272 -1.68 38.35 25.16
N ASN A 273 -2.01 38.52 26.46
CA ASN A 273 -1.99 37.50 27.51
C ASN A 273 -0.58 36.93 27.79
N GLY A 274 -0.46 36.12 28.86
CA GLY A 274 0.80 35.45 29.19
C GLY A 274 1.12 34.33 28.20
N GLY A 275 2.30 33.72 28.33
CA GLY A 275 2.80 32.67 27.43
C GLY A 275 4.16 33.02 26.83
N THR A 276 4.75 32.07 26.12
CA THR A 276 6.01 32.28 25.38
C THR A 276 5.96 31.63 24.01
N ILE A 277 6.73 32.16 23.05
CA ILE A 277 7.06 31.49 21.80
C ILE A 277 8.54 31.18 21.81
N GLU A 278 8.89 29.90 21.73
CA GLU A 278 10.25 29.42 21.47
C GLU A 278 10.43 29.23 19.96
N VAL A 279 11.21 30.12 19.34
CA VAL A 279 11.73 29.92 17.99
C VAL A 279 12.97 29.05 18.15
N VAL A 280 12.86 27.77 17.85
CA VAL A 280 14.04 26.89 17.85
C VAL A 280 14.74 26.99 16.52
N THR A 281 16.06 26.84 16.50
CA THR A 281 16.67 26.32 15.28
C THR A 281 16.14 24.91 15.12
N GLY A 282 15.27 24.67 14.13
CA GLY A 282 15.04 23.30 13.69
C GLY A 282 16.39 22.66 13.34
N PRO A 283 16.47 21.31 13.27
CA PRO A 283 17.56 20.70 12.53
C PRO A 283 17.60 21.44 11.19
N ALA A 284 18.74 22.06 10.84
CA ALA A 284 18.84 22.80 9.60
C ALA A 284 18.16 21.97 8.51
N PRO A 285 17.20 22.52 7.74
CA PRO A 285 16.46 21.76 6.75
C PRO A 285 17.49 20.95 5.96
N PRO A 286 17.23 19.65 5.69
CA PRO A 286 18.20 18.73 5.10
C PRO A 286 19.02 19.50 4.08
N GLY A 287 20.29 19.72 4.38
CA GLY A 287 21.12 20.47 3.47
C GLY A 287 21.11 19.71 2.17
N ASP A 288 20.79 20.36 1.06
CA ASP A 288 21.06 19.78 -0.23
C ASP A 288 22.58 19.65 -0.33
N VAL A 289 23.08 18.42 -0.24
CA VAL A 289 24.51 18.12 -0.32
C VAL A 289 24.80 17.60 -1.71
N TYR A 290 25.67 18.31 -2.44
CA TYR A 290 26.01 17.95 -3.80
C TYR A 290 27.26 17.07 -3.82
N PHE A 291 27.27 16.08 -4.70
CA PHE A 291 28.46 15.31 -5.02
C PHE A 291 29.42 16.20 -5.83
N VAL A 292 30.65 16.37 -5.34
CA VAL A 292 31.65 17.30 -5.89
C VAL A 292 32.91 16.60 -6.41
N SER A 293 32.99 15.28 -6.26
CA SER A 293 34.11 14.47 -6.75
C SER A 293 33.74 13.68 -8.02
N ASP A 294 34.69 12.99 -8.62
CA ASP A 294 34.44 12.04 -9.73
C ASP A 294 34.99 10.66 -9.34
N LYS A 295 34.17 9.62 -9.48
CA LYS A 295 34.54 8.20 -9.25
C LYS A 295 34.98 7.89 -7.82
N VAL A 296 34.26 8.46 -6.85
CA VAL A 296 34.51 8.26 -5.41
C VAL A 296 33.33 7.54 -4.77
N ASN A 297 33.61 6.77 -3.72
CA ASN A 297 32.62 6.06 -2.92
C ASN A 297 31.82 7.03 -2.03
N TRP A 298 30.51 6.85 -1.88
CA TRP A 298 29.68 7.69 -0.99
C TRP A 298 30.13 7.74 0.48
N THR A 299 30.93 6.77 0.93
CA THR A 299 31.49 6.74 2.29
C THR A 299 32.67 7.69 2.47
N ASP A 300 33.24 8.23 1.38
CA ASP A 300 34.33 9.19 1.43
C ASP A 300 33.78 10.59 1.75
N PRO A 301 34.21 11.26 2.83
CA PRO A 301 33.79 12.63 3.12
C PRO A 301 34.12 13.63 2.00
N THR A 302 35.13 13.35 1.17
CA THR A 302 35.51 14.21 0.04
C THR A 302 34.58 14.06 -1.17
N ALA A 303 33.68 13.09 -1.18
CA ALA A 303 32.65 12.95 -2.19
C ALA A 303 31.67 14.12 -2.20
N TRP A 304 31.48 14.78 -1.05
CA TRP A 304 30.34 15.63 -0.76
C TRP A 304 30.72 17.09 -0.52
N SER A 305 29.86 18.02 -0.94
CA SER A 305 30.12 19.47 -0.90
C SER A 305 30.28 20.03 0.51
N ASP A 306 29.74 19.35 1.52
CA ASP A 306 29.88 19.68 2.93
C ASP A 306 31.17 19.11 3.56
N GLY A 307 31.90 18.27 2.82
CA GLY A 307 33.12 17.62 3.30
C GLY A 307 32.87 16.54 4.35
N VAL A 308 31.63 16.04 4.46
CA VAL A 308 31.22 15.00 5.42
C VAL A 308 30.71 13.78 4.65
N ALA A 309 30.99 12.57 5.14
CA ALA A 309 30.42 11.36 4.55
C ALA A 309 28.89 11.40 4.62
N ALA A 310 28.19 10.67 3.75
CA ALA A 310 26.74 10.70 3.74
C ALA A 310 26.13 10.31 5.11
N THR A 311 25.07 11.00 5.54
CA THR A 311 24.36 10.81 6.82
C THR A 311 22.86 10.93 6.63
N ASN A 312 22.06 10.34 7.52
CA ASN A 312 20.60 10.24 7.40
C ASN A 312 19.83 11.56 7.57
N ILE A 313 20.53 12.68 7.66
CA ILE A 313 19.95 14.00 7.86
C ILE A 313 19.70 14.70 6.52
N ASN A 314 20.60 14.52 5.55
CA ASN A 314 20.65 15.33 4.33
C ASN A 314 20.06 14.61 3.11
N ASN A 315 19.62 15.41 2.14
CA ASN A 315 19.31 14.95 0.79
C ASN A 315 20.57 15.10 -0.07
N TYR A 316 20.94 14.04 -0.78
CA TYR A 316 22.18 14.01 -1.56
C TYR A 316 21.89 14.06 -3.05
N TYR A 317 22.60 14.91 -3.77
CA TYR A 317 22.43 15.09 -5.22
C TYR A 317 23.73 14.81 -5.95
N VAL A 318 23.68 13.92 -6.93
CA VAL A 318 24.78 13.69 -7.87
C VAL A 318 24.43 14.43 -9.15
N THR A 319 25.31 15.31 -9.62
CA THR A 319 25.15 16.05 -10.89
C THR A 319 26.44 16.00 -11.69
N ASN A 320 26.36 15.65 -12.97
CA ASN A 320 27.48 15.60 -13.93
C ASN A 320 28.69 14.75 -13.51
N ASN A 321 28.50 13.70 -12.70
CA ASN A 321 29.58 12.94 -12.07
C ASN A 321 29.24 11.44 -11.92
N TYR A 322 30.26 10.66 -11.54
CA TYR A 322 30.16 9.21 -11.30
C TYR A 322 30.27 8.91 -9.80
N LEU A 323 29.15 8.56 -9.17
CA LEU A 323 29.12 8.08 -7.79
C LEU A 323 29.34 6.57 -7.75
N PHE A 324 30.22 6.08 -6.86
CA PHE A 324 30.41 4.65 -6.64
C PHE A 324 29.77 4.21 -5.32
N SER A 325 29.15 3.03 -5.31
CA SER A 325 28.86 2.34 -4.06
C SER A 325 30.15 1.74 -3.45
N PRO A 326 30.11 1.30 -2.18
CA PRO A 326 31.09 0.37 -1.64
C PRO A 326 31.17 -0.94 -2.42
N VAL A 327 32.30 -1.62 -2.26
CA VAL A 327 32.59 -2.96 -2.82
C VAL A 327 32.06 -4.10 -1.93
N SER A 328 31.42 -3.76 -0.83
CA SER A 328 30.78 -4.69 0.12
C SER A 328 29.33 -4.24 0.33
N PRO A 329 28.44 -5.09 0.86
CA PRO A 329 27.06 -4.71 1.15
C PRO A 329 27.01 -3.46 2.01
N ALA A 330 26.13 -2.54 1.66
CA ALA A 330 25.95 -1.28 2.38
C ALA A 330 24.60 -0.66 2.02
N THR A 331 23.97 -0.05 3.02
CA THR A 331 22.83 0.85 2.84
C THR A 331 23.34 2.28 2.68
N PHE A 332 22.83 3.01 1.70
CA PHE A 332 23.13 4.44 1.58
C PHE A 332 22.58 5.16 2.82
N PRO A 333 23.43 5.83 3.60
CA PRO A 333 23.01 6.37 4.88
C PRO A 333 22.20 7.66 4.76
N GLY A 334 22.12 8.28 3.58
CA GLY A 334 21.40 9.54 3.37
C GLY A 334 19.88 9.40 3.45
N LYS A 335 19.19 10.51 3.74
CA LYS A 335 17.70 10.53 3.73
C LYS A 335 17.16 10.21 2.33
N SER A 336 17.82 10.75 1.30
CA SER A 336 17.54 10.46 -0.10
C SER A 336 18.80 10.63 -0.94
N LEU A 337 18.82 9.96 -2.09
CA LEU A 337 19.85 10.10 -3.12
C LEU A 337 19.19 10.43 -4.46
N THR A 338 19.52 11.56 -5.06
CA THR A 338 19.04 11.95 -6.39
C THR A 338 20.18 11.92 -7.40
N ILE A 339 20.01 11.17 -8.48
CA ILE A 339 20.94 11.13 -9.62
C ILE A 339 20.36 11.99 -10.73
N ARG A 340 20.91 13.21 -10.89
CA ARG A 340 20.34 14.24 -11.77
C ARG A 340 21.20 14.51 -13.00
N GLY A 341 20.53 14.55 -14.16
CA GLY A 341 21.07 14.98 -15.44
C GLY A 341 21.69 13.85 -16.26
N GLU A 342 21.55 14.01 -17.59
CA GLU A 342 22.06 13.06 -18.57
C GLU A 342 23.57 12.84 -18.40
N GLY A 343 23.97 11.57 -18.29
CA GLY A 343 25.37 11.17 -18.13
C GLY A 343 25.89 11.15 -16.70
N THR A 344 25.09 11.57 -15.71
CA THR A 344 25.38 11.31 -14.29
C THR A 344 25.15 9.83 -13.99
N GLN A 345 26.10 9.19 -13.30
CA GLN A 345 26.03 7.75 -13.03
C GLN A 345 26.09 7.43 -11.55
N PHE A 346 25.29 6.46 -11.13
CA PHE A 346 25.48 5.74 -9.89
C PHE A 346 25.89 4.29 -10.22
N GLN A 347 27.14 3.95 -9.90
CA GLN A 347 27.71 2.66 -10.25
C GLN A 347 27.88 1.75 -9.02
N LEU A 348 27.26 0.57 -9.08
CA LEU A 348 27.25 -0.44 -8.02
C LEU A 348 28.53 -1.26 -8.04
N LYS A 349 29.46 -1.05 -7.11
CA LYS A 349 30.73 -1.79 -7.04
C LYS A 349 30.65 -3.15 -6.32
N VAL A 350 29.51 -3.49 -5.72
CA VAL A 350 29.28 -4.81 -5.12
C VAL A 350 29.30 -5.93 -6.14
N THR A 351 29.59 -7.14 -5.64
CA THR A 351 29.82 -8.31 -6.47
C THR A 351 29.16 -9.57 -5.92
N GLY A 352 28.69 -10.45 -6.81
CA GLY A 352 28.18 -11.77 -6.43
C GLY A 352 26.83 -11.70 -5.71
N SER A 353 26.76 -12.22 -4.48
CA SER A 353 25.52 -12.23 -3.69
C SER A 353 25.25 -10.94 -2.93
N GLU A 354 26.20 -10.00 -2.94
CA GLU A 354 26.12 -8.74 -2.19
C GLU A 354 25.08 -7.78 -2.79
N VAL A 355 24.43 -7.02 -1.91
CA VAL A 355 23.36 -6.08 -2.25
C VAL A 355 23.71 -4.70 -1.71
N ILE A 356 23.50 -3.68 -2.54
CA ILE A 356 23.48 -2.28 -2.11
C ILE A 356 22.04 -1.87 -1.88
N SER A 357 21.73 -1.25 -0.75
CA SER A 357 20.38 -0.75 -0.47
C SER A 357 20.36 0.77 -0.53
N VAL A 358 19.36 1.35 -1.20
CA VAL A 358 19.09 2.80 -1.18
C VAL A 358 17.59 2.98 -0.96
N ASP A 359 17.21 3.38 0.26
CA ASP A 359 15.79 3.43 0.66
C ASP A 359 14.97 4.42 -0.18
N ASN A 360 15.58 5.52 -0.63
CA ASN A 360 14.93 6.54 -1.45
C ASN A 360 15.87 7.06 -2.55
N LEU A 361 15.93 6.34 -3.67
CA LEU A 361 16.70 6.71 -4.86
C LEU A 361 15.79 7.42 -5.88
N THR A 362 16.08 8.68 -6.18
CA THR A 362 15.41 9.41 -7.27
C THR A 362 16.29 9.43 -8.52
N MET A 363 15.75 8.96 -9.64
CA MET A 363 16.37 9.00 -10.96
C MET A 363 15.76 10.16 -11.76
N ASP A 364 16.56 11.21 -11.98
CA ASP A 364 16.18 12.43 -12.68
C ASP A 364 17.08 12.65 -13.90
N GLY A 365 16.99 11.77 -14.89
CA GLY A 365 17.85 11.80 -16.09
C GLY A 365 19.14 11.01 -15.92
N GLY A 366 19.31 10.32 -14.80
CA GLY A 366 20.53 9.63 -14.40
C GLY A 366 20.68 8.22 -14.98
N VAL A 367 21.85 7.62 -14.72
CA VAL A 367 22.15 6.22 -15.09
C VAL A 367 22.50 5.39 -13.86
N LEU A 368 21.80 4.28 -13.64
CA LEU A 368 22.15 3.24 -12.68
C LEU A 368 22.97 2.16 -13.40
N VAL A 369 24.19 1.88 -12.94
CA VAL A 369 25.17 1.07 -13.67
C VAL A 369 25.70 -0.10 -12.83
N ALA A 370 25.81 -1.29 -13.42
CA ALA A 370 26.58 -2.39 -12.83
C ALA A 370 28.09 -2.05 -12.71
N GLY A 371 28.75 -2.57 -11.69
CA GLY A 371 30.13 -2.20 -11.34
C GLY A 371 31.21 -2.65 -12.31
N THR A 372 32.45 -2.27 -12.03
CA THR A 372 33.65 -2.78 -12.71
C THR A 372 34.38 -3.77 -11.79
N GLY A 373 34.30 -5.07 -12.08
CA GLY A 373 34.99 -6.11 -11.30
C GLY A 373 34.85 -7.49 -11.97
N ASN A 374 35.18 -8.56 -11.25
CA ASN A 374 35.35 -9.90 -11.84
C ASN A 374 34.07 -10.76 -11.82
N ASP A 375 33.14 -10.47 -10.91
CA ASP A 375 31.88 -11.21 -10.80
C ASP A 375 30.84 -10.79 -11.84
N VAL A 376 29.81 -11.63 -12.00
CA VAL A 376 28.84 -11.60 -13.11
C VAL A 376 27.66 -10.66 -12.86
N GLU A 377 27.35 -10.27 -11.63
CA GLU A 377 26.11 -9.54 -11.29
C GLU A 377 26.35 -8.47 -10.19
N SER A 378 25.69 -7.32 -10.33
CA SER A 378 25.59 -6.27 -9.30
C SER A 378 24.12 -6.07 -8.91
N LYS A 379 23.83 -5.94 -7.61
CA LYS A 379 22.46 -5.89 -7.08
C LYS A 379 22.17 -4.59 -6.34
N ILE A 380 20.96 -4.07 -6.52
CA ILE A 380 20.41 -2.96 -5.73
C ILE A 380 19.04 -3.34 -5.13
N ASP A 381 18.77 -2.85 -3.93
CA ASP A 381 17.49 -2.97 -3.22
C ASP A 381 17.05 -1.60 -2.64
N GLY A 382 15.80 -1.50 -2.18
CA GLY A 382 15.17 -0.26 -1.68
C GLY A 382 14.06 0.26 -2.59
N GLU A 383 13.96 1.58 -2.78
CA GLU A 383 12.97 2.20 -3.66
C GLU A 383 13.63 3.10 -4.71
N ILE A 384 13.11 3.07 -5.94
CA ILE A 384 13.57 3.87 -7.07
C ILE A 384 12.39 4.66 -7.64
N ASN A 385 12.38 5.98 -7.44
CA ASN A 385 11.46 6.91 -8.10
C ASN A 385 12.08 7.45 -9.39
N VAL A 386 11.47 7.15 -10.53
CA VAL A 386 11.88 7.68 -11.84
C VAL A 386 11.01 8.88 -12.18
N ILE A 387 11.60 10.08 -12.21
CA ILE A 387 10.85 11.32 -12.47
C ILE A 387 11.18 11.96 -13.83
N SER A 388 12.19 11.44 -14.53
CA SER A 388 12.50 11.78 -15.91
C SER A 388 13.28 10.64 -16.57
N ASP A 389 13.35 10.67 -17.90
CA ASP A 389 13.94 9.60 -18.73
C ASP A 389 15.32 9.19 -18.22
N SER A 390 15.40 7.98 -17.68
CA SER A 390 16.57 7.48 -16.99
C SER A 390 17.04 6.17 -17.61
N ARG A 391 18.22 5.69 -17.21
CA ARG A 391 18.81 4.48 -17.78
C ARG A 391 19.28 3.50 -16.73
N PHE A 392 18.97 2.22 -16.92
CA PHE A 392 19.58 1.10 -16.22
C PHE A 392 20.55 0.40 -17.15
N GLN A 393 21.76 0.15 -16.68
CA GLN A 393 22.86 -0.24 -17.55
C GLN A 393 23.72 -1.37 -16.97
N GLY A 394 23.83 -2.47 -17.72
CA GLY A 394 24.86 -3.49 -17.50
C GLY A 394 26.25 -3.00 -17.92
N TYR A 395 27.31 -3.65 -17.44
CA TYR A 395 28.69 -3.20 -17.68
C TYR A 395 29.51 -4.22 -18.48
N MET A 396 30.16 -3.78 -19.56
CA MET A 396 31.21 -4.55 -20.22
C MET A 396 32.55 -3.84 -20.06
N SER A 397 33.56 -4.57 -19.59
CA SER A 397 34.94 -4.09 -19.60
C SER A 397 35.54 -4.10 -21.01
N SER A 398 36.65 -3.40 -21.20
CA SER A 398 37.43 -3.48 -22.46
C SER A 398 37.99 -4.88 -22.76
N GLU A 399 37.98 -5.78 -21.77
CA GLU A 399 38.44 -7.17 -21.89
C GLU A 399 37.29 -8.13 -22.24
N GLY A 400 36.07 -7.61 -22.43
CA GLY A 400 34.89 -8.41 -22.76
C GLY A 400 34.23 -9.09 -21.56
N VAL A 401 34.69 -8.80 -20.33
CA VAL A 401 34.00 -9.26 -19.11
C VAL A 401 32.67 -8.50 -19.00
N THR A 402 31.59 -9.26 -18.89
CA THR A 402 30.20 -8.79 -18.84
C THR A 402 29.64 -8.82 -17.43
N ARG A 403 28.78 -7.85 -17.09
CA ARG A 403 28.12 -7.73 -15.79
C ARG A 403 26.65 -7.35 -15.89
N ASP A 404 25.83 -8.22 -15.33
CA ASP A 404 24.40 -8.07 -15.19
C ASP A 404 24.08 -7.09 -14.06
N LEU A 405 22.92 -6.44 -14.16
CA LEU A 405 22.34 -5.60 -13.13
C LEU A 405 21.05 -6.27 -12.64
N ARG A 406 20.90 -6.47 -11.34
CA ARG A 406 19.66 -6.98 -10.76
C ARG A 406 19.06 -5.93 -9.83
N VAL A 407 17.85 -5.50 -10.15
CA VAL A 407 17.09 -4.50 -9.39
C VAL A 407 16.05 -5.25 -8.57
N LEU A 408 16.33 -5.39 -7.28
CA LEU A 408 15.42 -5.91 -6.26
C LEU A 408 14.50 -4.80 -5.72
N SER A 409 14.87 -3.54 -5.95
CA SER A 409 14.13 -2.36 -5.51
C SER A 409 12.73 -2.27 -6.11
N LYS A 410 11.79 -1.70 -5.35
CA LYS A 410 10.51 -1.24 -5.90
C LYS A 410 10.77 -0.06 -6.83
N VAL A 411 10.35 -0.16 -8.09
CA VAL A 411 10.44 0.90 -9.09
C VAL A 411 9.07 1.51 -9.31
N TYR A 412 8.99 2.84 -9.24
CA TYR A 412 7.79 3.63 -9.47
C TYR A 412 8.14 4.97 -10.12
N ASN A 413 7.11 5.72 -10.53
CA ASN A 413 7.26 7.07 -11.08
C ASN A 413 6.15 7.97 -10.56
N THR A 414 6.50 9.21 -10.22
CA THR A 414 5.53 10.25 -9.86
C THR A 414 5.15 11.16 -11.03
N GLU A 415 5.98 11.19 -12.08
CA GLU A 415 5.72 11.94 -13.31
C GLU A 415 5.15 11.01 -14.39
N PRO A 416 4.13 11.44 -15.16
CA PRO A 416 3.62 10.66 -16.28
C PRO A 416 4.65 10.58 -17.41
N ASP A 417 4.53 9.57 -18.26
CA ASP A 417 5.26 9.44 -19.53
C ASP A 417 6.81 9.38 -19.41
N VAL A 418 7.35 8.88 -18.29
CA VAL A 418 8.79 8.68 -18.13
C VAL A 418 9.29 7.39 -18.79
N GLU A 419 10.50 7.40 -19.32
CA GLU A 419 11.15 6.21 -19.88
C GLU A 419 12.27 5.67 -18.97
N VAL A 420 12.40 4.34 -18.90
CA VAL A 420 13.59 3.68 -18.36
C VAL A 420 14.26 2.91 -19.49
N GLU A 421 15.35 3.47 -20.01
CA GLU A 421 16.20 2.80 -20.99
C GLU A 421 17.01 1.69 -20.35
N MET A 422 16.85 0.48 -20.84
CA MET A 422 17.63 -0.67 -20.46
C MET A 422 18.74 -0.88 -21.50
N TYR A 423 19.94 -0.43 -21.16
CA TYR A 423 21.03 -0.25 -22.11
C TYR A 423 22.27 -1.09 -21.75
N TYR A 424 23.06 -1.43 -22.77
CA TYR A 424 24.36 -2.05 -22.60
C TYR A 424 25.40 -1.35 -23.46
N SER A 425 26.63 -1.33 -22.97
CA SER A 425 27.77 -0.67 -23.62
C SER A 425 28.07 -1.15 -25.06
N ASN A 426 27.47 -2.24 -25.53
CA ASN A 426 27.50 -2.65 -26.93
C ASN A 426 26.24 -3.44 -27.33
N THR A 427 25.95 -3.44 -28.62
CA THR A 427 24.76 -4.08 -29.22
C THR A 427 24.84 -5.60 -29.29
N GLU A 428 26.03 -6.20 -29.13
CA GLU A 428 26.24 -7.67 -29.14
C GLU A 428 26.18 -8.28 -27.74
N SER A 429 25.83 -7.45 -26.76
CA SER A 429 25.70 -7.80 -25.36
C SER A 429 24.80 -9.05 -25.14
N THR A 430 25.30 -9.99 -24.34
CA THR A 430 24.54 -11.15 -23.82
C THR A 430 24.09 -10.96 -22.37
N HIS A 431 24.29 -9.76 -21.84
CA HIS A 431 23.97 -9.42 -20.47
C HIS A 431 22.46 -9.43 -20.23
N THR A 432 22.11 -9.55 -18.95
CA THR A 432 20.75 -9.46 -18.46
C THR A 432 20.62 -8.34 -17.43
N ILE A 433 19.57 -7.54 -17.55
CA ILE A 433 19.11 -6.65 -16.48
C ILE A 433 17.85 -7.32 -15.95
N TYR A 434 17.88 -7.68 -14.67
CA TYR A 434 16.79 -8.32 -13.96
C TYR A 434 16.01 -7.27 -13.18
N ILE A 435 14.69 -7.28 -13.31
CA ILE A 435 13.77 -6.52 -12.47
C ILE A 435 12.95 -7.55 -11.68
N ASP A 436 13.14 -7.59 -10.36
CA ASP A 436 12.67 -8.71 -9.53
C ASP A 436 11.45 -8.36 -8.67
N ASN A 437 11.29 -7.09 -8.28
CA ASN A 437 10.28 -6.70 -7.29
C ASN A 437 8.86 -6.85 -7.84
N ALA A 438 8.08 -7.77 -7.29
CA ALA A 438 6.72 -8.07 -7.75
C ALA A 438 5.71 -6.94 -7.49
N VAL A 439 6.07 -5.93 -6.68
CA VAL A 439 5.20 -4.81 -6.28
C VAL A 439 5.65 -3.51 -6.96
N ASN A 440 6.18 -3.59 -8.17
CA ASN A 440 6.51 -2.40 -8.95
C ASN A 440 5.23 -1.65 -9.35
N GLU A 441 5.30 -0.33 -9.24
CA GLU A 441 4.21 0.60 -9.59
C GLU A 441 4.57 1.48 -10.79
N PHE A 442 5.65 1.14 -11.49
CA PHE A 442 6.08 1.88 -12.66
C PHE A 442 5.03 1.82 -13.77
N SER A 443 4.60 3.00 -14.22
CA SER A 443 3.55 3.24 -15.22
C SER A 443 4.08 3.87 -16.51
N GLY A 444 5.39 4.14 -16.59
CA GLY A 444 6.07 4.69 -17.77
C GLY A 444 6.37 3.63 -18.85
N THR A 445 7.42 3.85 -19.64
CA THR A 445 7.86 2.90 -20.67
C THR A 445 9.22 2.27 -20.35
N TRP A 446 9.28 0.94 -20.32
CA TRP A 446 10.53 0.18 -20.30
C TRP A 446 11.09 0.05 -21.71
N VAL A 447 12.22 0.72 -22.00
CA VAL A 447 12.82 0.70 -23.34
C VAL A 447 13.99 -0.30 -23.38
N VAL A 448 13.74 -1.46 -23.94
CA VAL A 448 14.70 -2.56 -24.12
C VAL A 448 15.59 -2.28 -25.34
N TYR A 449 16.69 -1.55 -25.13
CA TYR A 449 17.55 -1.07 -26.22
C TYR A 449 18.43 -2.16 -26.85
N CYS A 450 19.11 -2.94 -26.00
CA CYS A 450 19.95 -4.08 -26.39
C CYS A 450 20.02 -5.10 -25.25
N GLY A 451 20.72 -6.22 -25.44
CA GLY A 451 20.87 -7.30 -24.44
C GLY A 451 19.54 -7.91 -24.02
N THR A 452 19.51 -8.61 -22.88
CA THR A 452 18.29 -9.23 -22.33
C THR A 452 17.74 -8.40 -21.19
N ASN A 453 16.44 -8.14 -21.18
CA ASN A 453 15.74 -7.61 -20.02
C ASN A 453 14.76 -8.68 -19.55
N GLU A 454 14.84 -8.97 -18.25
CA GLU A 454 14.07 -10.01 -17.62
C GLU A 454 13.29 -9.46 -16.43
N PHE A 455 11.99 -9.68 -16.48
CA PHE A 455 11.10 -9.42 -15.36
C PHE A 455 10.81 -10.75 -14.66
N ALA A 456 11.08 -10.82 -13.36
CA ALA A 456 10.94 -12.06 -12.58
C ALA A 456 9.47 -12.54 -12.46
N ASN A 457 8.50 -11.67 -12.74
CA ASN A 457 7.07 -11.94 -12.83
C ASN A 457 6.38 -10.75 -13.53
N ALA A 458 5.06 -10.85 -13.76
CA ALA A 458 4.28 -9.77 -14.37
C ALA A 458 4.18 -8.51 -13.49
N GLY A 459 4.11 -8.67 -12.17
CA GLY A 459 4.10 -7.56 -11.22
C GLY A 459 5.39 -6.74 -11.25
N ALA A 460 6.53 -7.35 -11.61
CA ALA A 460 7.80 -6.66 -11.80
C ALA A 460 7.82 -5.67 -12.97
N VAL A 461 6.87 -5.77 -13.91
CA VAL A 461 6.72 -4.77 -14.98
C VAL A 461 6.00 -3.51 -14.46
N GLY A 462 5.14 -3.65 -13.46
CA GLY A 462 4.15 -2.64 -13.10
C GLY A 462 3.03 -2.53 -14.14
N THR A 463 2.45 -1.33 -14.27
CA THR A 463 1.42 -1.00 -15.28
C THR A 463 2.00 -0.41 -16.57
N GLY A 464 3.33 -0.26 -16.63
CA GLY A 464 4.04 0.39 -17.71
C GLY A 464 3.98 -0.33 -19.06
N SER A 465 4.27 0.42 -20.12
CA SER A 465 4.47 -0.10 -21.47
C SER A 465 5.88 -0.65 -21.67
N ILE A 466 6.09 -1.44 -22.73
CA ILE A 466 7.42 -1.95 -23.10
C ILE A 466 7.70 -1.64 -24.57
N GLU A 467 8.90 -1.12 -24.86
CA GLU A 467 9.43 -0.98 -26.21
C GLU A 467 10.68 -1.86 -26.39
N VAL A 468 10.70 -2.72 -27.41
CA VAL A 468 11.81 -3.60 -27.76
C VAL A 468 12.45 -3.13 -29.06
N LEU A 469 13.65 -2.56 -28.95
CA LEU A 469 14.40 -2.03 -30.07
C LEU A 469 15.18 -3.13 -30.82
N ASN A 470 15.90 -2.72 -31.87
CA ASN A 470 16.48 -3.65 -32.86
C ASN A 470 17.38 -4.76 -32.31
N ASN A 471 18.00 -4.56 -31.14
CA ASN A 471 18.89 -5.54 -30.51
C ASN A 471 18.41 -5.96 -29.12
N GLY A 472 17.22 -5.50 -28.71
CA GLY A 472 16.64 -5.78 -27.41
C GLY A 472 16.06 -7.20 -27.36
N LYS A 473 16.21 -7.86 -26.22
CA LYS A 473 15.59 -9.15 -25.94
C LYS A 473 14.75 -9.03 -24.67
N LEU A 474 13.49 -9.41 -24.75
CA LEU A 474 12.54 -9.31 -23.63
C LEU A 474 12.15 -10.71 -23.16
N ARG A 475 12.10 -10.89 -21.83
CA ARG A 475 11.54 -12.06 -21.15
C ARG A 475 10.74 -11.60 -19.92
N ILE A 476 9.53 -12.14 -19.75
CA ILE A 476 8.71 -11.95 -18.54
C ILE A 476 8.37 -13.35 -18.01
N LEU A 477 8.70 -13.63 -16.76
CA LEU A 477 8.47 -14.92 -16.12
C LEU A 477 7.09 -14.96 -15.45
N GLY A 478 6.02 -14.84 -16.24
CA GLY A 478 4.64 -14.87 -15.76
C GLY A 478 3.64 -14.34 -16.78
N ASP A 479 2.35 -14.45 -16.45
CA ASP A 479 1.24 -13.96 -17.28
C ASP A 479 1.12 -12.44 -17.14
N TRP A 480 1.51 -11.69 -18.17
CA TRP A 480 1.51 -10.23 -18.17
C TRP A 480 0.19 -9.69 -18.73
N ASN A 481 -0.79 -9.48 -17.85
CA ASN A 481 -2.16 -9.09 -18.21
C ASN A 481 -2.44 -7.59 -17.95
N GLN A 482 -1.79 -6.71 -18.71
CA GLN A 482 -1.88 -5.25 -18.49
C GLN A 482 -2.72 -4.51 -19.55
N SER A 483 -3.53 -5.22 -20.34
CA SER A 483 -4.41 -4.58 -21.33
C SER A 483 -5.44 -3.62 -20.73
N GLU A 484 -5.90 -3.88 -19.50
CA GLU A 484 -6.85 -3.02 -18.77
C GLU A 484 -6.19 -1.74 -18.25
N ALA A 485 -4.93 -1.84 -17.82
CA ALA A 485 -4.12 -0.70 -17.42
C ALA A 485 -3.69 0.16 -18.62
N GLY A 486 -4.00 -0.26 -19.85
CA GLY A 486 -3.64 0.46 -21.07
C GLY A 486 -2.22 0.20 -21.55
N ALA A 487 -1.47 -0.73 -20.92
CA ALA A 487 -0.09 -1.02 -21.29
C ALA A 487 0.03 -1.48 -22.75
N SER A 488 1.06 -0.99 -23.44
CA SER A 488 1.34 -1.33 -24.83
C SER A 488 2.67 -2.05 -24.99
N LEU A 489 2.80 -2.84 -26.05
CA LEU A 489 4.04 -3.47 -26.46
C LEU A 489 4.44 -2.98 -27.86
N THR A 490 5.60 -2.36 -27.98
CA THR A 490 6.18 -1.97 -29.27
C THR A 490 7.42 -2.82 -29.53
N VAL A 491 7.51 -3.44 -30.72
CA VAL A 491 8.59 -4.37 -31.06
C VAL A 491 9.12 -4.08 -32.46
N ASN A 492 10.42 -3.87 -32.58
CA ASN A 492 11.06 -3.73 -33.89
C ASN A 492 11.19 -5.09 -34.58
N ASP A 493 10.81 -5.14 -35.86
CA ASP A 493 11.00 -6.30 -36.73
C ASP A 493 12.46 -6.37 -37.21
N SER A 494 13.33 -6.89 -36.34
CA SER A 494 14.78 -7.00 -36.54
C SER A 494 15.25 -8.42 -36.24
N ALA A 495 16.22 -8.92 -37.00
CA ALA A 495 16.81 -10.24 -36.77
C ALA A 495 17.53 -10.41 -35.42
N ASN A 496 17.85 -9.29 -34.74
CA ASN A 496 18.51 -9.30 -33.43
C ASN A 496 17.54 -9.03 -32.27
N ALA A 497 16.30 -8.62 -32.55
CA ALA A 497 15.29 -8.45 -31.53
C ALA A 497 14.72 -9.83 -31.14
N ASN A 498 14.39 -10.02 -29.87
CA ASN A 498 13.70 -11.23 -29.41
C ASN A 498 12.66 -10.90 -28.34
N VAL A 499 11.48 -11.50 -28.43
CA VAL A 499 10.47 -11.49 -27.37
C VAL A 499 10.14 -12.94 -27.05
N ASP A 500 10.56 -13.42 -25.88
CA ASP A 500 10.29 -14.78 -25.41
C ASP A 500 9.02 -14.80 -24.54
N LEU A 501 7.93 -15.33 -25.11
CA LEU A 501 6.65 -15.50 -24.40
C LEU A 501 6.70 -16.64 -23.37
N GLY A 502 7.77 -17.45 -23.35
CA GLY A 502 7.87 -18.61 -22.49
C GLY A 502 6.68 -19.56 -22.67
N GLY A 503 6.06 -19.98 -21.57
CA GLY A 503 4.81 -20.74 -21.56
C GLY A 503 3.62 -19.94 -21.04
N TYR A 504 3.69 -18.60 -21.09
CA TYR A 504 2.78 -17.68 -20.42
C TYR A 504 1.82 -17.01 -21.39
N ASP A 505 0.70 -16.52 -20.88
CA ASP A 505 -0.28 -15.77 -21.65
C ASP A 505 -0.18 -14.29 -21.30
N TRP A 506 0.09 -13.46 -22.31
CA TRP A 506 0.24 -12.00 -22.16
C TRP A 506 -0.96 -11.30 -22.79
N ALA A 507 -1.37 -10.17 -22.22
CA ALA A 507 -2.42 -9.31 -22.76
C ALA A 507 -2.00 -7.83 -22.70
N VAL A 508 -2.03 -7.16 -23.86
CA VAL A 508 -1.65 -5.75 -24.01
C VAL A 508 -2.72 -4.97 -24.76
N SER A 509 -2.93 -3.71 -24.39
CA SER A 509 -3.96 -2.84 -24.98
C SER A 509 -3.69 -2.57 -26.46
N ASN A 510 -2.41 -2.55 -26.85
CA ASN A 510 -1.94 -2.31 -28.20
C ASN A 510 -0.60 -3.02 -28.43
N LEU A 511 -0.42 -3.54 -29.65
CA LEU A 511 0.85 -4.10 -30.12
C LEU A 511 1.25 -3.40 -31.42
N VAL A 512 2.45 -2.82 -31.44
CA VAL A 512 3.08 -2.30 -32.66
C VAL A 512 4.24 -3.23 -33.01
N PHE A 513 4.18 -3.89 -34.16
CA PHE A 513 5.24 -4.77 -34.64
C PHE A 513 5.77 -4.31 -35.99
N GLY A 514 7.09 -4.08 -36.08
CA GLY A 514 7.72 -3.56 -37.30
C GLY A 514 7.20 -2.17 -37.72
N GLY A 515 6.75 -1.36 -36.76
CA GLY A 515 6.15 -0.04 -37.00
C GLY A 515 4.69 -0.07 -37.48
N SER A 516 4.04 -1.23 -37.53
CA SER A 516 2.61 -1.38 -37.86
C SER A 516 1.82 -1.87 -36.65
N SER A 517 0.63 -1.30 -36.42
CA SER A 517 -0.27 -1.80 -35.38
C SER A 517 -0.79 -3.19 -35.76
N VAL A 518 -0.72 -4.13 -34.84
CA VAL A 518 -1.33 -5.46 -34.98
C VAL A 518 -2.82 -5.34 -34.61
N ALA A 519 -3.67 -6.04 -35.35
CA ALA A 519 -5.11 -6.04 -35.07
C ALA A 519 -5.41 -6.70 -33.71
N ALA A 520 -6.56 -6.40 -33.12
CA ALA A 520 -6.97 -7.06 -31.89
C ALA A 520 -7.22 -8.56 -32.12
N GLY A 521 -6.79 -9.39 -31.17
CA GLY A 521 -6.88 -10.86 -31.23
C GLY A 521 -5.81 -11.55 -30.39
N THR A 522 -5.91 -12.88 -30.25
CA THR A 522 -4.90 -13.71 -29.58
C THR A 522 -4.00 -14.36 -30.60
N TYR A 523 -2.69 -14.26 -30.40
CA TYR A 523 -1.67 -14.72 -31.33
C TYR A 523 -0.65 -15.62 -30.65
N THR A 524 -0.25 -16.69 -31.34
CA THR A 524 0.95 -17.47 -31.01
C THR A 524 2.21 -16.78 -31.55
N ALA A 525 3.39 -17.13 -31.02
CA ALA A 525 4.67 -16.64 -31.56
C ALA A 525 4.84 -16.90 -33.07
N THR A 526 4.31 -18.03 -33.58
CA THR A 526 4.35 -18.34 -35.02
C THR A 526 3.48 -17.39 -35.85
N GLU A 527 2.29 -17.06 -35.35
CA GLU A 527 1.38 -16.14 -36.04
C GLU A 527 1.92 -14.71 -36.04
N LEU A 528 2.49 -14.24 -34.93
CA LEU A 528 3.14 -12.93 -34.85
C LEU A 528 4.33 -12.83 -35.82
N ASN A 529 5.21 -13.83 -35.84
CA ASN A 529 6.36 -13.84 -36.77
C ASN A 529 5.95 -13.87 -38.25
N ALA A 530 4.76 -14.37 -38.58
CA ALA A 530 4.24 -14.31 -39.94
C ALA A 530 3.76 -12.91 -40.37
N LEU A 531 3.55 -11.99 -39.41
CA LEU A 531 3.23 -10.58 -39.67
C LEU A 531 4.47 -9.75 -40.03
N GLY A 532 5.67 -10.21 -39.66
CA GLY A 532 6.95 -9.53 -39.90
C GLY A 532 7.87 -10.28 -40.89
N ALA A 533 9.05 -9.72 -41.12
CA ALA A 533 10.11 -10.29 -41.94
C ALA A 533 11.08 -11.18 -41.15
N ASN A 534 11.18 -11.01 -39.83
CA ASN A 534 12.12 -11.73 -38.96
C ASN A 534 11.40 -12.54 -37.87
N PRO A 535 12.01 -13.65 -37.39
CA PRO A 535 11.47 -14.44 -36.29
C PRO A 535 11.79 -13.79 -34.93
N VAL A 536 11.07 -12.73 -34.57
CA VAL A 536 11.28 -11.96 -33.34
C VAL A 536 10.64 -12.61 -32.12
N PHE A 537 9.51 -13.29 -32.26
CA PHE A 537 8.80 -13.92 -31.15
C PHE A 537 9.20 -15.38 -30.97
N SER A 538 9.34 -15.83 -29.71
CA SER A 538 9.61 -17.22 -29.34
C SER A 538 8.75 -17.65 -28.14
N GLY A 539 8.85 -18.93 -27.73
CA GLY A 539 8.00 -19.51 -26.69
C GLY A 539 6.75 -20.24 -27.22
N SER A 540 6.06 -20.94 -26.33
CA SER A 540 4.77 -21.62 -26.56
C SER A 540 3.56 -20.86 -26.03
N GLY A 541 3.77 -19.75 -25.29
CA GLY A 541 2.74 -18.85 -24.80
C GLY A 541 1.97 -18.10 -25.90
N THR A 542 0.99 -17.30 -25.48
CA THR A 542 0.18 -16.46 -26.38
C THR A 542 0.25 -14.98 -26.02
N LEU A 543 -0.02 -14.11 -26.99
CA LEU A 543 -0.15 -12.67 -26.80
C LEU A 543 -1.51 -12.21 -27.33
N THR A 544 -2.33 -11.66 -26.44
CA THR A 544 -3.61 -11.03 -26.78
C THR A 544 -3.42 -9.53 -26.95
N VAL A 545 -3.83 -9.02 -28.10
CA VAL A 545 -3.73 -7.61 -28.49
C VAL A 545 -5.12 -6.98 -28.44
N GLY A 546 -5.18 -5.76 -27.94
CA GLY A 546 -6.39 -4.98 -27.77
C GLY A 546 -6.77 -4.91 -26.31
N THR A 547 -7.65 -3.96 -25.96
CA THR A 547 -8.33 -4.03 -24.68
C THR A 547 -9.06 -5.37 -24.64
N VAL A 548 -8.57 -6.30 -23.83
CA VAL A 548 -9.42 -7.37 -23.32
C VAL A 548 -10.42 -6.62 -22.45
N VAL A 549 -11.51 -6.16 -23.07
CA VAL A 549 -12.68 -5.74 -22.32
C VAL A 549 -13.24 -7.05 -21.82
N ASN A 550 -12.70 -7.53 -20.71
CA ASN A 550 -13.40 -8.54 -19.94
C ASN A 550 -14.75 -7.92 -19.65
N THR A 551 -15.74 -8.43 -20.36
CA THR A 551 -17.08 -7.91 -20.22
C THR A 551 -17.48 -8.34 -18.82
N LEU A 552 -17.66 -7.37 -17.93
CA LEU A 552 -18.10 -7.65 -16.58
C LEU A 552 -19.50 -8.23 -16.64
N VAL A 553 -19.70 -9.40 -16.04
CA VAL A 553 -20.98 -10.10 -15.99
C VAL A 553 -21.43 -10.15 -14.54
N TYR A 554 -22.54 -9.47 -14.24
CA TYR A 554 -23.07 -9.42 -12.89
C TYR A 554 -24.04 -10.57 -12.64
N MET A 555 -23.98 -11.13 -11.43
CA MET A 555 -25.05 -11.98 -10.93
C MET A 555 -26.31 -11.13 -10.70
N ASP A 556 -27.43 -11.47 -11.32
CA ASP A 556 -28.68 -10.70 -11.29
C ASP A 556 -29.80 -11.36 -10.44
N VAL A 557 -29.68 -12.65 -10.14
CA VAL A 557 -30.61 -13.37 -9.26
C VAL A 557 -30.12 -13.33 -7.80
N LEU A 558 -30.49 -12.25 -7.12
CA LEU A 558 -30.11 -11.95 -5.73
C LEU A 558 -31.17 -12.49 -4.75
N ALA A 559 -30.77 -12.95 -3.55
CA ALA A 559 -31.60 -13.44 -2.41
C ALA A 559 -31.58 -14.94 -2.10
N SER A 560 -31.20 -15.83 -3.02
CA SER A 560 -31.11 -17.27 -2.72
C SER A 560 -29.88 -17.90 -3.33
N ALA A 561 -29.37 -18.97 -2.70
CA ALA A 561 -28.13 -19.60 -3.12
C ALA A 561 -28.26 -20.21 -4.53
N GLN A 562 -27.60 -19.61 -5.52
CA GLN A 562 -27.63 -20.01 -6.93
C GLN A 562 -26.41 -20.84 -7.32
N THR A 563 -26.61 -21.88 -8.14
CA THR A 563 -25.48 -22.66 -8.66
C THR A 563 -24.86 -21.95 -9.86
N TRP A 564 -23.55 -21.71 -9.86
CA TRP A 564 -22.91 -20.89 -10.89
C TRP A 564 -23.08 -21.41 -12.33
N THR A 565 -23.37 -22.70 -12.53
CA THR A 565 -23.60 -23.28 -13.86
C THR A 565 -24.96 -22.90 -14.47
N SER A 566 -25.82 -22.19 -13.73
CA SER A 566 -27.12 -21.72 -14.23
C SER A 566 -26.93 -20.47 -15.05
N ALA A 567 -27.23 -20.51 -16.35
CA ALA A 567 -27.07 -19.35 -17.23
C ALA A 567 -27.95 -18.15 -16.84
N THR A 568 -29.15 -18.43 -16.31
CA THR A 568 -30.18 -17.42 -15.99
C THR A 568 -29.96 -16.66 -14.69
N ILE A 569 -28.76 -16.74 -14.08
CA ILE A 569 -28.43 -16.00 -12.85
C ILE A 569 -27.43 -14.86 -13.11
N TRP A 570 -27.01 -14.75 -14.37
CA TRP A 570 -26.02 -13.82 -14.86
C TRP A 570 -26.72 -12.89 -15.85
N ASP A 571 -26.39 -11.62 -15.81
CA ASP A 571 -27.04 -10.58 -16.63
C ASP A 571 -26.82 -10.76 -18.15
N ASN A 572 -25.84 -11.58 -18.56
CA ASN A 572 -25.63 -11.97 -19.95
C ASN A 572 -26.41 -13.22 -20.38
N ASP A 573 -27.24 -13.80 -19.50
CA ASP A 573 -28.00 -15.04 -19.71
C ASP A 573 -27.13 -16.24 -20.17
N MET A 574 -25.85 -16.25 -19.80
CA MET A 574 -24.89 -17.32 -20.12
C MET A 574 -24.30 -17.92 -18.85
N ALA A 575 -24.05 -19.24 -18.90
CA ALA A 575 -23.24 -19.86 -17.84
C ALA A 575 -21.81 -19.30 -17.89
N PRO A 576 -21.04 -19.38 -16.79
CA PRO A 576 -19.66 -18.96 -16.76
C PRO A 576 -18.87 -19.56 -17.92
N THR A 577 -18.16 -18.69 -18.65
CA THR A 577 -17.32 -19.03 -19.81
C THR A 577 -16.14 -18.09 -19.85
N SER A 578 -15.01 -18.54 -20.42
CA SER A 578 -13.80 -17.75 -20.55
C SER A 578 -14.03 -16.49 -21.39
N GLY A 579 -13.26 -15.43 -21.14
CA GLY A 579 -13.42 -14.10 -21.76
C GLY A 579 -14.37 -13.17 -21.00
N PHE A 580 -14.83 -13.57 -19.81
CA PHE A 580 -15.72 -12.78 -18.96
C PHE A 580 -15.24 -12.82 -17.51
N ASP A 581 -15.30 -11.66 -16.87
CA ASP A 581 -15.13 -11.52 -15.43
C ASP A 581 -16.49 -11.46 -14.76
N TYR A 582 -16.68 -12.32 -13.76
CA TYR A 582 -17.98 -12.47 -13.12
C TYR A 582 -17.98 -11.76 -11.78
N VAL A 583 -19.07 -11.06 -11.47
CA VAL A 583 -19.22 -10.34 -10.21
C VAL A 583 -20.40 -10.87 -9.41
N VAL A 584 -20.14 -11.22 -8.15
CA VAL A 584 -21.17 -11.48 -7.14
C VAL A 584 -21.36 -10.19 -6.34
N PRO A 585 -22.43 -9.42 -6.57
CA PRO A 585 -22.64 -8.15 -5.90
C PRO A 585 -23.12 -8.35 -4.47
N SER A 586 -23.32 -7.24 -3.75
CA SER A 586 -23.95 -7.26 -2.43
C SER A 586 -25.27 -8.04 -2.45
N THR A 587 -25.50 -8.89 -1.46
CA THR A 587 -26.64 -9.83 -1.34
C THR A 587 -26.64 -11.00 -2.34
N GLY A 588 -25.69 -11.04 -3.27
CA GLY A 588 -25.44 -12.20 -4.13
C GLY A 588 -25.00 -13.41 -3.30
N ASN A 589 -25.47 -14.59 -3.69
CA ASN A 589 -25.16 -15.84 -2.99
C ASN A 589 -24.93 -16.96 -4.00
N LEU A 590 -23.69 -17.11 -4.43
CA LEU A 590 -23.24 -18.09 -5.41
C LEU A 590 -22.79 -19.37 -4.72
N LYS A 591 -23.05 -20.54 -5.34
CA LYS A 591 -22.49 -21.82 -4.88
C LYS A 591 -21.95 -22.62 -6.07
N SER A 592 -20.88 -23.37 -5.83
CA SER A 592 -20.41 -24.36 -6.79
C SER A 592 -21.39 -25.54 -6.88
N PRO A 593 -21.41 -26.31 -7.98
CA PRO A 593 -22.01 -27.64 -7.98
C PRO A 593 -21.25 -28.60 -7.04
N ASP A 594 -21.86 -29.75 -6.72
CA ASP A 594 -21.15 -30.84 -6.03
C ASP A 594 -20.16 -31.53 -6.99
N GLY A 595 -19.08 -32.10 -6.46
CA GLY A 595 -18.08 -32.85 -7.23
C GLY A 595 -16.80 -32.05 -7.53
N ASN A 596 -16.03 -32.55 -8.50
CA ASN A 596 -14.87 -31.83 -9.07
C ASN A 596 -15.37 -30.85 -10.11
N VAL A 597 -15.30 -29.57 -9.79
CA VAL A 597 -15.86 -28.50 -10.63
C VAL A 597 -14.90 -27.33 -10.71
N ALA A 598 -14.70 -26.81 -11.90
CA ALA A 598 -13.95 -25.58 -12.14
C ALA A 598 -14.90 -24.47 -12.58
N PHE A 599 -14.79 -23.28 -11.96
CA PHE A 599 -15.40 -22.07 -12.49
C PHE A 599 -14.77 -21.75 -13.85
N GLN A 600 -15.58 -21.46 -14.86
CA GLN A 600 -15.14 -21.35 -16.25
C GLN A 600 -14.95 -19.90 -16.71
N GLY A 601 -15.28 -18.90 -15.89
CA GLY A 601 -14.94 -17.51 -16.15
C GLY A 601 -13.47 -17.22 -15.84
N ASP A 602 -12.96 -16.11 -16.36
CA ASP A 602 -11.54 -15.74 -16.21
C ASP A 602 -11.25 -15.34 -14.76
N SER A 603 -12.12 -14.53 -14.17
CA SER A 603 -12.15 -14.29 -12.73
C SER A 603 -13.56 -14.33 -12.13
N LEU A 604 -13.61 -14.50 -10.81
CA LEU A 604 -14.81 -14.31 -10.00
C LEU A 604 -14.52 -13.28 -8.92
N THR A 605 -15.10 -12.09 -9.04
CA THR A 605 -15.03 -11.05 -8.00
C THR A 605 -16.25 -11.14 -7.08
N VAL A 606 -16.02 -11.13 -5.76
CA VAL A 606 -17.08 -11.09 -4.75
C VAL A 606 -16.97 -9.75 -4.00
N LEU A 607 -17.98 -8.90 -4.18
CA LEU A 607 -18.04 -7.58 -3.55
C LEU A 607 -18.52 -7.67 -2.09
N ALA A 608 -18.37 -6.58 -1.34
CA ALA A 608 -18.92 -6.43 0.00
C ALA A 608 -20.41 -6.84 0.09
N GLY A 609 -20.72 -7.73 1.04
CA GLY A 609 -22.05 -8.31 1.22
C GLY A 609 -22.40 -9.47 0.28
N GLY A 610 -21.55 -9.76 -0.72
CA GLY A 610 -21.63 -10.93 -1.57
C GLY A 610 -21.16 -12.21 -0.86
N LYS A 611 -21.56 -13.36 -1.39
CA LYS A 611 -21.21 -14.67 -0.82
C LYS A 611 -20.94 -15.70 -1.90
N VAL A 612 -19.85 -16.46 -1.73
CA VAL A 612 -19.54 -17.66 -2.53
C VAL A 612 -19.46 -18.89 -1.62
N GLN A 613 -20.06 -20.01 -2.04
CA GLN A 613 -20.07 -21.27 -1.31
C GLN A 613 -19.39 -22.39 -2.11
N VAL A 614 -18.36 -23.02 -1.56
CA VAL A 614 -17.64 -24.13 -2.21
C VAL A 614 -18.17 -25.48 -1.72
N ARG A 615 -18.36 -26.43 -2.64
CA ARG A 615 -19.03 -27.73 -2.38
C ARG A 615 -18.21 -28.96 -2.74
N GLY A 616 -16.94 -28.82 -3.17
CA GLY A 616 -15.99 -29.93 -3.20
C GLY A 616 -15.88 -30.54 -1.80
N LYS A 617 -15.90 -31.87 -1.64
CA LYS A 617 -15.93 -32.54 -0.32
C LYS A 617 -14.67 -33.38 -0.13
N GLU A 618 -14.06 -33.23 1.04
CA GLU A 618 -12.84 -33.94 1.43
C GLU A 618 -12.98 -35.47 1.40
N ASP A 619 -14.05 -36.02 1.96
CA ASP A 619 -14.26 -37.47 2.04
C ASP A 619 -14.46 -38.14 0.67
N LEU A 620 -14.89 -37.36 -0.32
CA LEU A 620 -15.02 -37.79 -1.71
C LEU A 620 -13.78 -37.46 -2.55
N GLY A 621 -12.77 -36.80 -1.97
CA GLY A 621 -11.60 -36.31 -2.69
C GLY A 621 -11.95 -35.30 -3.78
N THR A 622 -13.05 -34.54 -3.62
CA THR A 622 -13.48 -33.57 -4.63
C THR A 622 -13.14 -32.13 -4.27
N VAL A 623 -12.78 -31.34 -5.28
CA VAL A 623 -12.27 -29.98 -5.15
C VAL A 623 -13.08 -29.01 -6.04
N THR A 624 -13.36 -27.82 -5.51
CA THR A 624 -13.90 -26.70 -6.27
C THR A 624 -12.76 -25.77 -6.70
N THR A 625 -12.47 -25.69 -7.99
CA THR A 625 -11.40 -24.83 -8.51
C THR A 625 -11.99 -23.52 -9.02
N ILE A 626 -11.42 -22.39 -8.61
CA ILE A 626 -11.71 -21.07 -9.17
C ILE A 626 -10.35 -20.48 -9.53
N ALA A 627 -10.08 -20.34 -10.84
CA ALA A 627 -8.74 -19.98 -11.32
C ALA A 627 -8.25 -18.68 -10.66
N ASP A 628 -9.09 -17.64 -10.65
CA ASP A 628 -8.83 -16.36 -9.98
C ASP A 628 -10.08 -15.88 -9.21
N LEU A 629 -10.02 -15.95 -7.87
CA LEU A 629 -11.07 -15.51 -6.96
C LEU A 629 -10.64 -14.19 -6.30
N ARG A 630 -11.34 -13.11 -6.60
CA ARG A 630 -11.03 -11.78 -6.05
C ARG A 630 -12.06 -11.40 -5.00
N PHE A 631 -11.59 -11.10 -3.79
CA PHE A 631 -12.41 -10.48 -2.76
C PHE A 631 -12.15 -8.99 -2.76
N SER A 632 -13.19 -8.21 -3.03
CA SER A 632 -13.17 -6.75 -2.92
C SER A 632 -14.09 -6.36 -1.77
N GLY A 633 -13.52 -6.36 -0.56
CA GLY A 633 -14.21 -6.08 0.69
C GLY A 633 -14.39 -4.59 0.99
N GLY A 634 -15.24 -4.29 1.95
CA GLY A 634 -15.46 -2.94 2.48
C GLY A 634 -14.51 -2.59 3.62
N THR A 635 -14.85 -1.58 4.41
CA THR A 635 -13.98 -0.98 5.44
C THR A 635 -14.05 -1.69 6.80
N GLY A 636 -14.81 -2.79 6.92
CA GLY A 636 -15.05 -3.43 8.22
C GLY A 636 -15.80 -4.76 8.18
N PHE A 637 -16.03 -5.34 9.36
CA PHE A 637 -16.86 -6.53 9.56
C PHE A 637 -18.32 -6.20 9.97
N GLY A 638 -18.82 -5.01 9.59
CA GLY A 638 -20.22 -4.64 9.72
C GLY A 638 -21.14 -5.39 8.75
N THR A 639 -22.45 -5.20 8.88
CA THR A 639 -23.42 -5.93 8.05
C THR A 639 -23.28 -5.51 6.59
N LEU A 640 -23.02 -6.47 5.70
CA LEU A 640 -22.78 -6.26 4.26
C LEU A 640 -21.48 -5.52 3.91
N GLU A 641 -20.58 -5.28 4.85
CA GLU A 641 -19.30 -4.59 4.61
C GLU A 641 -18.17 -5.54 4.16
N PHE A 642 -18.44 -6.84 4.04
CA PHE A 642 -17.43 -7.84 3.69
C PHE A 642 -18.02 -8.92 2.77
N PRO A 643 -17.28 -9.41 1.77
CA PRO A 643 -17.62 -10.65 1.08
C PRO A 643 -17.44 -11.86 2.01
N THR A 644 -18.16 -12.93 1.71
CA THR A 644 -18.08 -14.19 2.45
C THR A 644 -17.68 -15.36 1.57
N LEU A 645 -16.57 -16.02 1.89
CA LEU A 645 -16.24 -17.37 1.42
C LEU A 645 -16.79 -18.39 2.42
N ALA A 646 -17.70 -19.26 2.01
CA ALA A 646 -18.37 -20.19 2.91
C ALA A 646 -18.24 -21.65 2.49
N SER A 647 -18.20 -22.54 3.49
CA SER A 647 -18.48 -23.96 3.26
C SER A 647 -19.91 -24.15 2.76
N GLY A 648 -20.07 -25.04 1.79
CA GLY A 648 -21.35 -25.41 1.22
C GLY A 648 -22.09 -26.47 2.05
N THR A 649 -22.68 -27.46 1.37
CA THR A 649 -23.46 -28.53 2.02
C THR A 649 -22.61 -29.74 2.40
N GLY A 650 -22.87 -30.40 3.53
CA GLY A 650 -22.22 -31.67 3.88
C GLY A 650 -22.09 -31.89 5.39
N ASN A 651 -21.16 -32.75 5.77
CA ASN A 651 -20.75 -33.03 7.16
C ASN A 651 -19.23 -33.26 7.26
N VAL A 652 -18.48 -32.79 6.26
CA VAL A 652 -17.02 -32.87 6.12
C VAL A 652 -16.50 -31.52 5.63
N ALA A 653 -15.18 -31.32 5.64
CA ALA A 653 -14.59 -30.10 5.10
C ALA A 653 -14.89 -29.95 3.60
N ASN A 654 -15.19 -28.71 3.19
CA ASN A 654 -15.25 -28.37 1.78
C ASN A 654 -13.89 -27.94 1.26
N GLN A 655 -13.54 -28.33 0.04
CA GLN A 655 -12.22 -28.09 -0.54
C GLN A 655 -12.30 -27.10 -1.70
N MET A 656 -11.37 -26.15 -1.76
CA MET A 656 -11.19 -25.28 -2.91
C MET A 656 -9.73 -25.11 -3.32
N ASP A 657 -9.50 -24.78 -4.58
CA ASP A 657 -8.17 -24.61 -5.19
C ASP A 657 -8.20 -23.46 -6.22
N GLY A 658 -7.02 -22.95 -6.59
CA GLY A 658 -6.81 -21.86 -7.56
C GLY A 658 -6.00 -20.69 -6.99
N HIS A 659 -6.36 -19.47 -7.35
CA HIS A 659 -5.75 -18.23 -6.85
C HIS A 659 -6.78 -17.39 -6.09
N ILE A 660 -6.38 -16.77 -4.97
CA ILE A 660 -7.23 -15.85 -4.20
C ILE A 660 -6.50 -14.51 -4.03
N LEU A 661 -7.08 -13.44 -4.54
CA LEU A 661 -6.65 -12.07 -4.23
C LEU A 661 -7.61 -11.44 -3.22
N ASN A 662 -7.10 -10.93 -2.10
CA ASN A 662 -7.93 -10.29 -1.08
C ASN A 662 -7.52 -8.83 -0.86
N SER A 663 -8.43 -7.91 -1.21
CA SER A 663 -8.36 -6.50 -0.82
C SER A 663 -9.49 -6.17 0.16
N GLY A 664 -9.16 -5.52 1.28
CA GLY A 664 -10.13 -5.17 2.32
C GLY A 664 -10.57 -6.34 3.22
N TYR A 665 -11.78 -6.25 3.78
CA TYR A 665 -12.25 -7.17 4.82
C TYR A 665 -13.03 -8.35 4.25
N THR A 666 -12.59 -9.59 4.50
CA THR A 666 -13.23 -10.82 4.02
C THR A 666 -13.53 -11.79 5.14
N MET A 667 -14.75 -12.35 5.13
CA MET A 667 -15.15 -13.39 6.07
C MET A 667 -14.99 -14.77 5.45
N VAL A 668 -14.27 -15.65 6.14
CA VAL A 668 -14.16 -17.06 5.77
C VAL A 668 -14.96 -17.89 6.78
N SER A 669 -15.99 -18.58 6.31
CA SER A 669 -17.02 -19.15 7.17
C SER A 669 -17.18 -20.67 7.01
N GLY A 670 -16.88 -21.39 8.09
CA GLY A 670 -17.30 -22.78 8.26
C GLY A 670 -18.77 -22.90 8.64
N TYR A 671 -19.28 -24.13 8.64
CA TYR A 671 -20.65 -24.42 9.07
C TYR A 671 -20.64 -25.27 10.34
N TYR A 672 -21.51 -24.90 11.28
CA TYR A 672 -21.78 -25.66 12.48
C TYR A 672 -23.27 -25.98 12.63
N SER A 673 -23.55 -27.23 12.99
CA SER A 673 -24.74 -27.65 13.72
C SER A 673 -24.36 -28.61 14.84
N ALA A 674 -25.25 -28.82 15.80
CA ALA A 674 -25.07 -29.79 16.89
C ALA A 674 -24.87 -31.25 16.42
N THR A 675 -25.08 -31.52 15.13
CA THR A 675 -24.98 -32.86 14.53
C THR A 675 -23.91 -32.96 13.44
N ALA A 676 -23.33 -31.84 13.00
CA ALA A 676 -22.35 -31.83 11.92
C ALA A 676 -21.53 -30.53 11.92
N THR A 677 -20.24 -30.67 11.70
CA THR A 677 -19.28 -29.57 11.56
C THR A 677 -18.68 -29.62 10.16
N ARG A 678 -18.36 -28.46 9.58
CA ARG A 678 -17.78 -28.37 8.22
C ARG A 678 -16.71 -27.29 8.19
N GLY A 679 -15.48 -27.73 7.92
CA GLY A 679 -14.33 -26.88 7.62
C GLY A 679 -14.32 -26.35 6.19
N LEU A 680 -13.30 -25.56 5.88
CA LEU A 680 -12.95 -25.11 4.53
C LEU A 680 -11.45 -25.34 4.35
N ARG A 681 -11.05 -26.22 3.46
CA ARG A 681 -9.65 -26.49 3.12
C ARG A 681 -9.31 -25.76 1.81
N ILE A 682 -8.29 -24.92 1.84
CA ILE A 682 -7.95 -23.97 0.78
C ILE A 682 -6.56 -24.34 0.23
N TYR A 683 -6.52 -24.99 -0.92
CA TYR A 683 -5.28 -25.30 -1.62
C TYR A 683 -4.71 -24.10 -2.39
N SER A 684 -5.50 -23.03 -2.52
CA SER A 684 -5.17 -21.88 -3.33
C SER A 684 -3.91 -21.13 -2.89
N GLN A 685 -3.19 -20.56 -3.84
CA GLN A 685 -2.28 -19.44 -3.57
C GLN A 685 -3.12 -18.23 -3.16
N ILE A 686 -2.65 -17.49 -2.16
CA ILE A 686 -3.35 -16.32 -1.63
C ILE A 686 -2.41 -15.13 -1.74
N GLU A 687 -2.95 -13.98 -2.12
CA GLU A 687 -2.21 -12.73 -2.26
C GLU A 687 -3.05 -11.55 -1.75
N GLY A 688 -2.40 -10.38 -1.66
CA GLY A 688 -3.00 -9.14 -1.20
C GLY A 688 -2.68 -8.81 0.26
N ASP A 689 -3.27 -7.71 0.72
CA ASP A 689 -2.97 -7.04 1.99
C ASP A 689 -4.21 -6.85 2.88
N GLY A 690 -5.37 -7.39 2.46
CA GLY A 690 -6.63 -7.27 3.21
C GLY A 690 -6.65 -8.01 4.54
N ILE A 691 -7.84 -8.22 5.11
CA ILE A 691 -8.05 -8.92 6.39
C ILE A 691 -8.96 -10.13 6.15
N PHE A 692 -8.47 -11.33 6.46
CA PHE A 692 -9.31 -12.53 6.51
C PHE A 692 -9.75 -12.82 7.94
N ARG A 693 -11.05 -12.80 8.21
CA ARG A 693 -11.60 -13.26 9.49
C ARG A 693 -12.26 -14.61 9.35
N THR A 694 -11.81 -15.56 10.14
CA THR A 694 -12.41 -16.89 10.20
C THR A 694 -13.55 -16.95 11.22
N THR A 695 -14.66 -17.58 10.85
CA THR A 695 -15.80 -17.76 11.76
C THR A 695 -16.53 -19.09 11.55
N ALA A 696 -17.16 -19.60 12.59
CA ALA A 696 -18.16 -20.66 12.50
C ALA A 696 -19.57 -20.05 12.47
N SER A 697 -20.50 -20.68 11.74
CA SER A 697 -21.89 -20.22 11.60
C SER A 697 -22.71 -20.24 12.90
N SER A 698 -22.15 -20.65 14.05
CA SER A 698 -22.83 -20.66 15.35
C SER A 698 -21.90 -20.16 16.47
N SER A 699 -22.47 -19.90 17.64
CA SER A 699 -21.75 -19.52 18.85
C SER A 699 -20.99 -20.67 19.53
N SER A 700 -20.86 -21.84 18.89
CA SER A 700 -20.12 -22.97 19.46
C SER A 700 -18.62 -22.74 19.38
N THR A 701 -17.95 -22.76 20.53
CA THR A 701 -16.49 -22.79 20.67
C THR A 701 -15.89 -24.17 20.37
N GLU A 702 -16.74 -25.19 20.16
CA GLU A 702 -16.30 -26.59 20.03
C GLU A 702 -15.96 -27.00 18.58
N THR A 703 -15.80 -26.04 17.66
CA THR A 703 -15.54 -26.36 16.25
C THR A 703 -14.23 -25.84 15.71
N THR A 704 -13.32 -26.75 15.45
CA THR A 704 -12.24 -26.64 14.47
C THR A 704 -12.84 -26.52 13.06
N VAL A 705 -13.17 -25.30 12.63
CA VAL A 705 -13.25 -25.00 11.19
C VAL A 705 -11.81 -24.91 10.70
N VAL A 706 -11.23 -26.05 10.36
CA VAL A 706 -9.85 -26.10 9.89
C VAL A 706 -9.78 -25.38 8.55
N PHE A 707 -8.96 -24.32 8.50
CA PHE A 707 -8.64 -23.54 7.31
C PHE A 707 -7.27 -23.91 6.77
N ASP A 708 -7.08 -25.15 6.34
CA ASP A 708 -5.78 -25.59 5.84
C ASP A 708 -5.43 -24.82 4.56
N VAL A 709 -4.55 -23.83 4.69
CA VAL A 709 -3.83 -23.21 3.58
C VAL A 709 -2.60 -24.08 3.31
N MET A 710 -2.46 -24.58 2.08
CA MET A 710 -1.44 -25.58 1.74
C MET A 710 -0.38 -25.10 0.78
N SER A 711 -0.57 -23.95 0.13
CA SER A 711 0.44 -23.40 -0.76
C SER A 711 1.64 -22.92 0.08
N PRO A 712 2.83 -23.54 -0.01
CA PRO A 712 4.00 -23.13 0.77
C PRO A 712 4.60 -21.80 0.28
N SER A 713 4.10 -21.27 -0.82
CA SER A 713 4.53 -20.03 -1.48
C SER A 713 3.44 -18.96 -1.42
N ASN A 714 2.77 -18.85 -0.26
CA ASN A 714 1.77 -17.82 -0.04
C ASN A 714 2.46 -16.46 0.16
N THR A 715 2.12 -15.46 -0.64
CA THR A 715 2.69 -14.10 -0.58
C THR A 715 1.78 -13.11 0.13
N TYR A 716 0.65 -13.57 0.68
CA TYR A 716 -0.29 -12.74 1.43
C TYR A 716 0.38 -12.01 2.61
N SER A 717 0.29 -10.69 2.60
CA SER A 717 0.94 -9.79 3.58
C SER A 717 -0.05 -9.06 4.48
N GLY A 718 -1.34 -9.43 4.43
CA GLY A 718 -2.41 -8.82 5.21
C GLY A 718 -2.50 -9.32 6.66
N VAL A 719 -3.73 -9.44 7.17
CA VAL A 719 -4.00 -9.92 8.54
C VAL A 719 -4.94 -11.12 8.55
N TRP A 720 -4.50 -12.20 9.18
CA TRP A 720 -5.33 -13.35 9.53
C TRP A 720 -5.96 -13.17 10.91
N GLN A 721 -7.28 -13.10 10.98
CA GLN A 721 -8.04 -13.04 12.23
C GLN A 721 -8.70 -14.39 12.53
N SER A 722 -8.20 -15.10 13.53
CA SER A 722 -8.88 -16.23 14.14
C SER A 722 -9.93 -15.72 15.12
N HIS A 723 -11.21 -15.72 14.73
CA HIS A 723 -12.29 -15.18 15.57
C HIS A 723 -13.17 -16.25 16.21
N ARG A 724 -13.60 -17.27 15.46
CA ARG A 724 -14.35 -18.42 16.02
C ARG A 724 -13.95 -19.70 15.31
N GLY A 725 -13.47 -20.66 16.09
CA GLY A 725 -12.96 -21.94 15.61
C GLY A 725 -11.45 -21.95 15.55
N MET A 726 -10.85 -22.79 14.70
CA MET A 726 -9.40 -23.00 14.62
C MET A 726 -8.88 -22.62 13.25
N LEU A 727 -8.10 -21.56 13.15
CA LEU A 727 -7.30 -21.28 11.96
C LEU A 727 -6.08 -22.20 11.98
N ARG A 728 -5.84 -22.96 10.91
CA ARG A 728 -4.73 -23.92 10.82
C ARG A 728 -3.95 -23.74 9.53
N PHE A 729 -2.65 -23.63 9.60
CA PHE A 729 -1.78 -23.64 8.43
C PHE A 729 -1.02 -24.96 8.37
N GLU A 730 -0.95 -25.63 7.21
CA GLU A 730 -0.23 -26.91 7.08
C GLU A 730 1.30 -26.74 6.97
N SER A 731 1.77 -25.51 6.86
CA SER A 731 3.20 -25.13 6.91
C SER A 731 3.35 -23.67 7.33
N GLY A 732 4.55 -23.26 7.76
CA GLY A 732 4.83 -21.83 8.02
C GLY A 732 4.69 -20.97 6.77
N GLY A 733 5.15 -21.46 5.60
CA GLY A 733 5.04 -20.74 4.33
C GLY A 733 3.59 -20.55 3.84
N ALA A 734 2.64 -21.33 4.37
CA ALA A 734 1.23 -21.13 4.07
C ALA A 734 0.60 -19.94 4.79
N ALA A 735 1.18 -19.48 5.90
CA ALA A 735 0.74 -18.25 6.56
C ALA A 735 1.14 -17.00 5.76
N GLY A 736 2.23 -17.10 4.99
CA GLY A 736 2.88 -15.98 4.32
C GLY A 736 3.50 -14.99 5.32
N PRO A 737 3.96 -13.82 4.84
CA PRO A 737 4.47 -12.73 5.69
C PRO A 737 3.36 -11.96 6.45
N ALA A 738 2.13 -12.47 6.51
CA ALA A 738 0.98 -11.81 7.13
C ALA A 738 1.06 -11.72 8.66
N SER A 739 0.39 -10.74 9.24
CA SER A 739 0.13 -10.72 10.69
C SER A 739 -1.01 -11.67 11.08
N ILE A 740 -1.03 -12.15 12.32
CA ILE A 740 -2.06 -13.04 12.85
C ILE A 740 -2.63 -12.51 14.17
N GLU A 741 -3.96 -12.47 14.28
CA GLU A 741 -4.70 -12.12 15.49
C GLU A 741 -5.59 -13.28 15.94
N VAL A 742 -5.49 -13.68 17.20
CA VAL A 742 -6.30 -14.74 17.82
C VAL A 742 -7.21 -14.12 18.87
N PHE A 743 -8.50 -14.02 18.54
CA PHE A 743 -9.52 -13.42 19.41
C PHE A 743 -9.92 -14.37 20.55
N ALA A 744 -10.68 -13.82 21.49
CA ALA A 744 -11.22 -14.56 22.63
C ALA A 744 -12.03 -15.79 22.21
N GLY A 745 -11.62 -16.98 22.65
CA GLY A 745 -12.31 -18.25 22.35
C GLY A 745 -11.98 -18.85 20.98
N ALA A 746 -10.97 -18.34 20.28
CA ALA A 746 -10.51 -18.84 18.99
C ALA A 746 -9.21 -19.66 19.09
N GLY A 747 -8.88 -20.39 18.04
CA GLY A 747 -7.75 -21.30 17.95
C GLY A 747 -6.78 -20.93 16.82
N LEU A 748 -5.49 -21.16 17.02
CA LEU A 748 -4.45 -21.11 15.99
C LEU A 748 -3.55 -22.36 16.02
N THR A 749 -3.22 -22.90 14.85
CA THR A 749 -2.20 -23.94 14.66
C THR A 749 -1.39 -23.65 13.41
N ILE A 750 -0.07 -23.80 13.47
CA ILE A 750 0.81 -23.78 12.27
C ILE A 750 1.67 -25.03 12.32
N ASP A 751 1.50 -25.90 11.33
CA ASP A 751 2.24 -27.15 11.19
C ASP A 751 3.62 -26.89 10.56
N GLY A 752 4.52 -26.30 11.33
CA GLY A 752 5.90 -26.03 10.92
C GLY A 752 6.44 -24.78 11.56
N ASP A 753 7.69 -24.47 11.24
CA ASP A 753 8.34 -23.24 11.67
C ASP A 753 7.80 -22.07 10.83
N TRP A 754 7.37 -21.00 11.50
CA TRP A 754 6.92 -19.76 10.88
C TRP A 754 8.01 -18.71 11.11
N ASN A 755 8.85 -18.52 10.10
CA ASN A 755 10.10 -17.75 10.19
C ASN A 755 10.02 -16.42 9.43
N GLU A 756 8.97 -15.65 9.69
CA GLU A 756 8.72 -14.38 9.02
C GLU A 756 9.22 -13.25 9.92
N SER A 757 10.53 -12.99 9.88
CA SER A 757 11.17 -11.95 10.68
C SER A 757 11.25 -10.59 9.97
N THR A 758 10.45 -10.36 8.93
CA THR A 758 10.36 -9.03 8.31
C THR A 758 9.75 -8.03 9.30
N ASN A 759 10.13 -6.76 9.22
CA ASN A 759 9.92 -5.76 10.29
C ASN A 759 8.46 -5.54 10.73
N ASN A 760 7.47 -6.06 10.01
CA ASN A 760 6.05 -5.76 10.21
C ASN A 760 5.17 -6.99 10.53
N THR A 761 5.72 -8.20 10.65
CA THR A 761 4.91 -9.36 11.06
C THR A 761 4.55 -9.30 12.53
N SER A 762 3.32 -9.65 12.88
CA SER A 762 2.88 -9.65 14.26
C SER A 762 1.97 -10.83 14.63
N LEU A 763 2.04 -11.24 15.89
CA LEU A 763 1.11 -12.19 16.51
C LEU A 763 0.45 -11.56 17.74
N THR A 764 -0.87 -11.42 17.72
CA THR A 764 -1.66 -10.96 18.87
C THR A 764 -2.57 -12.06 19.38
N VAL A 765 -2.54 -12.34 20.68
CA VAL A 765 -3.34 -13.43 21.31
C VAL A 765 -4.15 -12.88 22.48
N ALA A 766 -5.47 -13.05 22.44
CA ALA A 766 -6.37 -12.59 23.49
C ALA A 766 -6.28 -13.43 24.79
N ASP A 767 -6.30 -12.77 25.95
CA ASP A 767 -6.42 -13.43 27.26
C ASP A 767 -7.88 -13.74 27.58
N SER A 768 -8.36 -14.90 27.12
CA SER A 768 -9.72 -15.37 27.40
C SER A 768 -9.75 -16.89 27.52
N ALA A 769 -10.68 -17.38 28.34
CA ALA A 769 -10.99 -18.80 28.38
C ALA A 769 -11.40 -19.30 26.98
N GLY A 770 -10.85 -20.45 26.57
CA GLY A 770 -11.13 -21.08 25.29
C GLY A 770 -10.24 -20.61 24.14
N THR A 771 -9.39 -19.60 24.32
CA THR A 771 -8.35 -19.26 23.35
C THR A 771 -7.28 -20.36 23.35
N VAL A 772 -6.86 -20.84 22.18
CA VAL A 772 -5.83 -21.89 22.04
C VAL A 772 -4.83 -21.53 20.95
N VAL A 773 -3.54 -21.66 21.22
CA VAL A 773 -2.46 -21.56 20.23
C VAL A 773 -1.59 -22.81 20.35
N GLU A 774 -1.58 -23.65 19.32
CA GLU A 774 -0.84 -24.91 19.28
C GLU A 774 0.51 -24.73 18.56
N LEU A 775 1.61 -24.66 19.33
CA LEU A 775 2.97 -24.57 18.78
C LEU A 775 3.56 -25.95 18.42
N GLY A 776 3.01 -27.03 18.99
CA GLY A 776 3.54 -28.38 18.81
C GLY A 776 5.00 -28.49 19.28
N SER A 777 5.90 -28.79 18.32
CA SER A 777 7.35 -28.82 18.49
C SER A 777 8.09 -27.73 17.69
N ASN A 778 7.34 -26.80 17.10
CA ASN A 778 7.86 -25.85 16.11
C ASN A 778 8.41 -24.59 16.79
N THR A 779 9.30 -23.89 16.09
CA THR A 779 9.83 -22.58 16.49
C THR A 779 9.28 -21.52 15.54
N TRP A 780 8.66 -20.49 16.09
CA TRP A 780 8.18 -19.35 15.30
C TRP A 780 9.06 -18.12 15.59
N ILE A 781 9.49 -17.43 14.54
CA ILE A 781 10.26 -16.19 14.62
C ILE A 781 9.38 -15.06 14.09
N ILE A 782 9.04 -14.11 14.95
CA ILE A 782 8.00 -13.10 14.69
C ILE A 782 8.52 -11.75 15.17
N ALA A 783 8.40 -10.70 14.35
CA ALA A 783 8.93 -9.39 14.71
C ALA A 783 8.25 -8.82 15.97
N ASN A 784 6.93 -8.89 16.06
CA ASN A 784 6.17 -8.36 17.20
C ASN A 784 5.18 -9.39 17.78
N VAL A 785 5.18 -9.58 19.10
CA VAL A 785 4.24 -10.51 19.75
C VAL A 785 3.54 -9.86 20.93
N THR A 786 2.21 -9.84 20.91
CA THR A 786 1.36 -9.34 21.99
C THR A 786 0.53 -10.48 22.59
N VAL A 787 0.66 -10.67 23.90
CA VAL A 787 -0.05 -11.72 24.66
C VAL A 787 -0.92 -11.07 25.74
N GLY A 788 -2.23 -11.15 25.58
CA GLY A 788 -3.20 -10.38 26.35
C GLY A 788 -3.04 -8.89 26.05
N THR A 789 -2.58 -8.13 27.05
CA THR A 789 -2.24 -6.70 26.91
C THR A 789 -0.73 -6.45 26.95
N ASN A 790 0.10 -7.49 26.94
CA ASN A 790 1.54 -7.39 27.10
C ASN A 790 2.23 -7.52 25.74
N LEU A 791 2.89 -6.45 25.30
CA LEU A 791 3.88 -6.53 24.23
C LEU A 791 5.14 -7.21 24.78
N LEU A 792 5.55 -8.32 24.18
CA LEU A 792 6.73 -9.05 24.61
C LEU A 792 8.01 -8.34 24.15
N ALA A 793 9.08 -8.46 24.94
CA ALA A 793 10.39 -7.95 24.56
C ALA A 793 11.09 -8.93 23.60
N GLU A 794 12.14 -8.49 22.92
CA GLU A 794 12.96 -9.37 22.09
C GLU A 794 13.64 -10.45 22.92
N ALA A 795 13.18 -11.70 22.76
CA ALA A 795 13.70 -12.88 23.45
C ALA A 795 13.09 -14.16 22.84
N GLU A 796 13.62 -15.31 23.26
CA GLU A 796 12.98 -16.60 23.03
C GLU A 796 12.09 -16.96 24.22
N TYR A 797 10.86 -17.38 23.95
CA TYR A 797 9.83 -17.72 24.94
C TYR A 797 9.35 -19.15 24.73
N THR A 798 9.34 -19.93 25.80
CA THR A 798 8.70 -21.25 25.87
C THR A 798 7.18 -21.12 26.08
N VAL A 799 6.44 -22.19 25.80
CA VAL A 799 4.99 -22.28 26.09
C VAL A 799 4.66 -21.89 27.55
N ALA A 800 5.49 -22.29 28.51
CA ALA A 800 5.26 -21.98 29.92
C ALA A 800 5.44 -20.49 30.23
N GLU A 801 6.43 -19.83 29.62
CA GLU A 801 6.67 -18.40 29.78
C GLU A 801 5.56 -17.58 29.11
N LEU A 802 5.15 -17.95 27.90
CA LEU A 802 4.03 -17.31 27.20
C LEU A 802 2.74 -17.35 28.03
N ASN A 803 2.40 -18.52 28.59
CA ASN A 803 1.22 -18.68 29.45
C ASN A 803 1.32 -17.93 30.78
N SER A 804 2.52 -17.52 31.23
CA SER A 804 2.67 -16.73 32.45
C SER A 804 2.19 -15.28 32.30
N TYR A 805 2.05 -14.79 31.05
CA TYR A 805 1.48 -13.49 30.72
C TYR A 805 -0.06 -13.48 30.63
N LEU A 806 -0.70 -14.66 30.74
CA LEU A 806 -2.15 -14.83 30.60
C LEU A 806 -2.79 -15.25 31.92
N THR A 807 -4.01 -14.77 32.17
CA THR A 807 -4.86 -15.31 33.24
C THR A 807 -5.47 -16.66 32.86
N ASN A 808 -5.69 -16.90 31.57
CA ASN A 808 -6.16 -18.16 31.01
C ASN A 808 -5.09 -18.73 30.07
N PRO A 809 -4.45 -19.87 30.41
CA PRO A 809 -3.45 -20.47 29.53
C PRO A 809 -4.02 -20.75 28.14
N ALA A 810 -3.39 -20.17 27.11
CA ALA A 810 -3.80 -20.33 25.71
C ALA A 810 -2.79 -21.15 24.89
N PHE A 811 -1.50 -21.11 25.25
CA PHE A 811 -0.46 -21.78 24.47
C PHE A 811 -0.33 -23.26 24.87
N THR A 812 -0.18 -24.13 23.88
CA THR A 812 0.09 -25.56 24.07
C THR A 812 1.23 -26.03 23.15
N GLY A 813 1.85 -27.15 23.51
CA GLY A 813 3.04 -27.67 22.83
C GLY A 813 4.02 -28.24 23.84
N THR A 814 4.83 -29.22 23.42
CA THR A 814 5.79 -29.88 24.32
C THR A 814 7.16 -29.20 24.30
N THR A 815 7.60 -28.79 23.11
CA THR A 815 8.91 -28.15 22.89
C THR A 815 8.83 -26.89 22.04
N GLY A 816 7.64 -26.49 21.60
CA GLY A 816 7.47 -25.31 20.76
C GLY A 816 7.86 -24.01 21.45
N LYS A 817 8.35 -23.05 20.66
CA LYS A 817 8.87 -21.76 21.14
C LYS A 817 8.50 -20.62 20.20
N ILE A 818 8.49 -19.40 20.73
CA ILE A 818 8.39 -18.16 19.96
C ILE A 818 9.63 -17.32 20.22
N LYS A 819 10.35 -16.93 19.17
CA LYS A 819 11.43 -15.94 19.19
C LYS A 819 10.85 -14.61 18.72
N VAL A 820 10.81 -13.63 19.62
CA VAL A 820 10.31 -12.27 19.36
C VAL A 820 11.46 -11.39 18.91
N GLY A 821 11.21 -10.59 17.89
CA GLY A 821 12.15 -9.66 17.29
C GLY A 821 12.51 -10.05 15.86
N VAL A 822 13.03 -9.08 15.13
CA VAL A 822 13.76 -9.37 13.90
C VAL A 822 14.94 -10.27 14.26
N GLU A 823 15.23 -11.27 13.43
CA GLU A 823 16.44 -12.07 13.65
C GLU A 823 17.65 -11.13 13.46
N GLY A 824 18.09 -10.53 14.57
CA GLY A 824 19.15 -9.54 14.58
C GLY A 824 20.35 -10.11 13.86
N ASP A 825 20.70 -9.49 12.74
CA ASP A 825 21.67 -9.96 11.75
C ASP A 825 21.73 -11.49 11.71
N VAL A 826 20.91 -12.14 10.86
CA VAL A 826 21.17 -13.53 10.42
C VAL A 826 22.69 -13.65 10.32
N PRO A 827 23.37 -14.39 11.21
CA PRO A 827 24.82 -14.34 11.27
C PRO A 827 25.28 -14.72 9.88
N ASN A 828 25.95 -13.79 9.20
CA ASN A 828 26.35 -13.96 7.80
C ASN A 828 26.79 -15.42 7.64
N PRO A 829 26.18 -16.20 6.72
CA PRO A 829 26.49 -17.61 6.59
C PRO A 829 28.02 -17.75 6.56
N PRO A 830 28.60 -18.66 7.35
CA PRO A 830 30.04 -18.70 7.56
C PRO A 830 30.71 -18.82 6.19
N THR A 831 31.51 -17.83 5.84
CA THR A 831 32.19 -17.81 4.54
C THR A 831 33.31 -18.83 4.61
N LEU A 832 33.21 -19.92 3.85
CA LEU A 832 34.28 -20.89 3.71
C LEU A 832 35.25 -20.42 2.63
N GLU A 833 36.42 -19.95 3.05
CA GLU A 833 37.50 -19.57 2.17
C GLU A 833 38.50 -20.73 2.07
N GLY A 834 38.94 -21.05 0.85
CA GLY A 834 39.97 -22.04 0.58
C GLY A 834 41.18 -21.42 -0.09
N GLU A 835 42.35 -21.47 0.55
CA GLU A 835 43.63 -21.05 -0.04
C GLU A 835 44.52 -22.27 -0.29
N MET A 836 44.98 -22.46 -1.53
CA MET A 836 45.90 -23.55 -1.88
C MET A 836 47.35 -23.06 -1.79
N ASN A 837 48.18 -23.68 -0.93
CA ASN A 837 49.59 -23.33 -0.77
C ASN A 837 50.47 -24.59 -0.75
N GLY A 838 51.29 -24.77 -1.79
CA GLY A 838 52.25 -25.89 -1.86
C GLY A 838 51.61 -27.27 -2.04
N GLY A 839 50.34 -27.34 -2.44
CA GLY A 839 49.55 -28.57 -2.58
C GLY A 839 48.47 -28.66 -1.51
N ASP A 840 48.75 -28.24 -0.28
CA ASP A 840 47.78 -28.27 0.81
C ASP A 840 46.71 -27.18 0.62
N ILE A 841 45.48 -27.46 1.09
CA ILE A 841 44.37 -26.50 1.07
C ILE A 841 44.09 -26.04 2.51
N THR A 842 44.19 -24.74 2.75
CA THR A 842 43.81 -24.12 4.03
C THR A 842 42.38 -23.63 3.93
N PHE A 843 41.51 -24.14 4.77
CA PHE A 843 40.13 -23.71 4.92
C PHE A 843 40.00 -22.75 6.09
N THR A 844 39.43 -21.58 5.85
CA THR A 844 39.11 -20.58 6.87
C THR A 844 37.61 -20.36 6.87
N TRP A 845 37.00 -20.25 8.04
CA TRP A 845 35.59 -19.87 8.18
C TRP A 845 35.34 -18.95 9.38
N THR A 846 34.31 -18.12 9.25
CA THR A 846 33.92 -17.05 10.18
C THR A 846 32.81 -17.50 11.14
N ASP A 847 32.98 -18.56 11.93
CA ASP A 847 32.15 -18.87 13.11
C ASP A 847 32.68 -20.14 13.80
N SER A 848 32.88 -20.07 15.13
CA SER A 848 33.37 -21.19 15.94
C SER A 848 32.38 -22.37 16.09
N ARG A 849 31.11 -22.20 15.69
CA ARG A 849 30.06 -23.23 15.73
C ARG A 849 30.19 -24.29 14.64
N PHE A 850 31.02 -24.06 13.62
CA PHE A 850 31.13 -24.98 12.49
C PHE A 850 32.36 -25.90 12.59
N LYS A 851 32.26 -27.05 11.90
CA LYS A 851 33.34 -28.01 11.68
C LYS A 851 33.39 -28.45 10.22
N LEU A 852 34.55 -28.92 9.79
CA LEU A 852 34.80 -29.46 8.46
C LEU A 852 34.51 -30.96 8.43
N GLN A 853 33.70 -31.39 7.45
CA GLN A 853 33.51 -32.81 7.14
C GLN A 853 34.06 -33.13 5.76
N SER A 854 34.56 -34.34 5.58
CA SER A 854 34.96 -34.87 4.27
C SER A 854 34.19 -36.12 3.90
N ARG A 855 34.16 -36.42 2.60
CA ARG A 855 33.72 -37.71 2.05
C ARG A 855 34.44 -38.01 0.73
N PRO A 856 34.60 -39.28 0.35
CA PRO A 856 35.39 -39.64 -0.83
C PRO A 856 34.70 -39.34 -2.17
N GLN A 857 33.37 -39.36 -2.25
CA GLN A 857 32.60 -39.13 -3.49
C GLN A 857 31.24 -38.51 -3.19
N LEU A 858 30.70 -37.60 -4.02
CA LEU A 858 29.35 -37.03 -3.81
C LEU A 858 28.21 -38.07 -3.84
N THR A 859 28.39 -39.14 -4.61
CA THR A 859 27.35 -40.16 -4.84
C THR A 859 27.40 -41.35 -3.86
N PHE A 860 28.51 -41.57 -3.15
CA PHE A 860 28.61 -42.66 -2.17
C PHE A 860 29.53 -42.33 -0.97
N GLY A 861 29.33 -43.01 0.15
CA GLY A 861 30.09 -42.81 1.40
C GLY A 861 29.42 -41.83 2.36
N ASP A 862 29.70 -42.02 3.66
CA ASP A 862 29.21 -41.16 4.73
C ASP A 862 30.09 -39.90 4.86
N TRP A 863 29.47 -38.80 5.25
CA TRP A 863 30.22 -37.62 5.70
C TRP A 863 30.86 -37.92 7.05
N VAL A 864 32.17 -37.74 7.14
CA VAL A 864 32.93 -37.94 8.37
C VAL A 864 33.62 -36.65 8.80
N ASP A 865 33.69 -36.40 10.11
CA ASP A 865 34.40 -35.25 10.66
C ASP A 865 35.88 -35.34 10.30
N VAL A 866 36.44 -34.28 9.73
CA VAL A 866 37.88 -34.22 9.43
C VAL A 866 38.63 -34.12 10.75
N PRO A 867 39.57 -35.02 11.07
CA PRO A 867 40.29 -34.99 12.34
C PRO A 867 40.99 -33.63 12.55
N GLY A 868 40.59 -32.91 13.60
CA GLY A 868 41.11 -31.57 13.91
C GLY A 868 40.37 -30.40 13.22
N GLY A 869 39.46 -30.68 12.28
CA GLY A 869 38.65 -29.69 11.54
C GLY A 869 37.54 -29.02 12.34
N VAL A 870 37.71 -28.88 13.66
CA VAL A 870 36.71 -28.27 14.57
C VAL A 870 36.96 -26.77 14.82
N SER A 871 37.98 -26.19 14.19
CA SER A 871 38.33 -24.78 14.33
C SER A 871 38.99 -24.25 13.05
N SER A 872 38.68 -23.01 12.71
CA SER A 872 39.30 -22.24 11.63
C SER A 872 40.58 -21.54 12.11
N PRO A 873 41.63 -21.41 11.28
CA PRO A 873 41.81 -22.07 9.97
C PRO A 873 42.23 -23.54 10.13
N PHE A 874 41.93 -24.38 9.15
CA PHE A 874 42.30 -25.80 9.11
C PHE A 874 42.98 -26.19 7.79
N ILE A 875 44.09 -26.93 7.87
CA ILE A 875 44.86 -27.36 6.68
C ILE A 875 44.52 -28.81 6.35
N VAL A 876 44.03 -29.04 5.13
CA VAL A 876 43.85 -30.37 4.54
C VAL A 876 45.08 -30.69 3.68
N PRO A 877 45.90 -31.69 4.05
CA PRO A 877 47.05 -32.08 3.25
C PRO A 877 46.64 -32.60 1.86
N ALA A 878 47.39 -32.26 0.81
CA ALA A 878 47.16 -32.86 -0.51
C ALA A 878 47.70 -34.29 -0.58
N THR A 879 46.96 -35.23 0.02
CA THR A 879 47.27 -36.65 -0.08
C THR A 879 46.42 -37.30 -1.17
N ASN A 880 46.68 -36.98 -2.44
CA ASN A 880 46.32 -37.70 -3.69
C ASN A 880 44.92 -38.35 -3.92
N ASP A 881 43.99 -38.29 -2.97
CA ASP A 881 42.62 -38.80 -3.13
C ASP A 881 41.63 -37.61 -3.19
N VAL A 882 40.67 -37.70 -4.11
CA VAL A 882 39.62 -36.67 -4.27
C VAL A 882 38.69 -36.76 -3.05
N GLU A 883 38.71 -35.75 -2.19
CA GLU A 883 37.77 -35.60 -1.08
C GLU A 883 36.85 -34.40 -1.31
N PHE A 884 35.56 -34.60 -1.08
CA PHE A 884 34.56 -33.53 -1.04
C PHE A 884 34.47 -33.03 0.39
N LEU A 885 34.49 -31.71 0.56
CA LEU A 885 34.50 -31.06 1.86
C LEU A 885 33.25 -30.19 2.02
N ARG A 886 32.73 -30.10 3.25
CA ARG A 886 31.65 -29.16 3.61
C ARG A 886 31.84 -28.62 5.02
N LEU A 887 31.30 -27.44 5.28
CA LEU A 887 31.05 -26.97 6.64
C LEU A 887 29.70 -27.52 7.15
N ILE A 888 29.66 -27.88 8.42
CA ILE A 888 28.42 -28.18 9.14
C ILE A 888 28.49 -27.59 10.54
N GLU A 889 27.34 -27.19 11.11
CA GLU A 889 27.28 -26.81 12.52
C GLU A 889 27.61 -28.02 13.40
N LYS A 890 28.33 -27.80 14.50
CA LYS A 890 29.01 -28.82 15.31
C LYS A 890 28.12 -29.88 15.93
#